data_AF-A0A7C8R5F1-F1
#
_entry.id   AF-A0A7C8R5F1-F1
#
_cell.length_a   1.000
_cell.length_b   1.000
_cell.length_c   1.000
_cell.angle_alpha   90.00
_cell.angle_beta   90.00
_cell.angle_gamma   90.00
#
_symmetry.space_group_name_H-M   'P 1'
#
loop_
_entity.id
_entity.type
_entity.pdbx_description
1 polymer ?
#
loop_
_entity_poly.entity_id
_entity_poly.type
_entity_poly.pdbx_seq_one_letter_code
_entity_poly.pdbx_strand_id
1 'polypeptide(L)'
;MAACEFLVMEFYRRADYEMLKSVRKSHPEIELDLYDMLTSAFVYSDLDCLKNQDYIMRILQDLKIDGSPPSDASEALVLLYMCRKEIDHAGAELGALEYMPLCTDCPVQMKLLLDSGFAAGQSIFLLQAIIQARLEATLILFNYLDLEVNVDLPISQSECLAFGSIWEAFDVSTFYGIIEKVVSEERWEGVPPLPRIYREDWLLVRLACLQPEMEGYVIQVLQRKYPTMGPNLFTSAIDLIFLTPDFSNIWNFLARSNPNGHSFWKQAVSALQTFLKAATDISATKLWQKTIWEILVRNTDDIPAIEILETLLNAGADPQITLAPSLVDNLNSILNSPLLQTELGGGPLEVVKPIDIAFLLQEPSAFCLLLNALTSNDIDQFIQKLTSLPEHELLIAGPQFLDAAQNRNYNLVESLWNKRFETMDQAFISAFTKGEIEITKALVTRYTASSRHLRFVLALIKTIIGRKKISKIYEEGISLLNWMLQGGTNFNAISEFQEASTRYIEEYNSLLLETMRHGTIELFRVLLGFISRQGSPGSFHSFPELQKQGINPVPHAARLENLDFLKCLIELGFDINQGVQRKSTVGSISPTETALGSALMRGDLRGLTYILKQGADIYAPCEGYASGVENAVAWRRIDAVALILATDPDCYDLALAASVSLGHNLIEDHIRGERVANGSSG
;
A
#
# COMPACT_ATOMS: atom_id res chain seq x y z
N MET A 1 27.80 -26.56 43.33
CA MET A 1 26.67 -25.71 43.72
C MET A 1 25.42 -26.13 42.96
N ALA A 2 25.17 -25.70 41.73
CA ALA A 2 23.97 -26.07 40.95
C ALA A 2 23.59 -27.58 40.94
N ALA A 3 24.57 -28.50 40.80
CA ALA A 3 24.30 -29.94 40.86
C ALA A 3 23.97 -30.46 42.28
N CYS A 4 24.53 -29.83 43.31
CA CYS A 4 24.25 -30.14 44.71
C CYS A 4 22.88 -29.57 45.12
N GLU A 5 22.52 -28.37 44.65
CA GLU A 5 21.18 -27.79 44.81
C GLU A 5 20.10 -28.70 44.19
N PHE A 6 20.34 -29.20 42.98
CA PHE A 6 19.42 -30.13 42.32
C PHE A 6 19.28 -31.47 43.08
N LEU A 7 20.38 -32.03 43.58
CA LEU A 7 20.36 -33.25 44.40
C LEU A 7 19.64 -33.05 45.73
N VAL A 8 19.85 -31.91 46.37
CA VAL A 8 19.16 -31.53 47.60
C VAL A 8 17.66 -31.42 47.35
N MET A 9 17.22 -30.78 46.26
CA MET A 9 15.81 -30.75 45.86
C MET A 9 15.21 -32.15 45.66
N GLU A 10 15.92 -33.06 45.00
CA GLU A 10 15.41 -34.41 44.74
C GLU A 10 15.36 -35.28 46.00
N PHE A 11 16.32 -35.11 46.93
CA PHE A 11 16.27 -35.76 48.24
C PHE A 11 15.13 -35.23 49.13
N TYR A 12 14.83 -33.93 49.03
CA TYR A 12 13.63 -33.36 49.66
C TYR A 12 12.34 -33.93 49.08
N ARG A 13 12.20 -33.99 47.75
CA ARG A 13 11.02 -34.55 47.06
C ARG A 13 10.73 -36.00 47.47
N ARG A 14 11.75 -36.78 47.82
CA ARG A 14 11.66 -38.19 48.23
C ARG A 14 11.57 -38.41 49.74
N ALA A 15 11.61 -37.35 50.55
CA ALA A 15 11.68 -37.41 52.01
C ALA A 15 12.88 -38.23 52.54
N ASP A 16 14.04 -38.18 51.87
CA ASP A 16 15.25 -38.91 52.29
C ASP A 16 16.12 -38.06 53.24
N TYR A 17 15.71 -38.04 54.50
CA TYR A 17 16.29 -37.17 55.54
C TYR A 17 17.73 -37.51 55.91
N GLU A 18 18.16 -38.76 55.74
CA GLU A 18 19.54 -39.18 56.03
C GLU A 18 20.51 -38.63 54.97
N MET A 19 20.11 -38.65 53.69
CA MET A 19 20.89 -38.06 52.61
C MET A 19 20.97 -36.54 52.73
N LEU A 20 19.87 -35.87 53.08
CA LEU A 20 19.86 -34.43 53.35
C LEU A 20 20.82 -34.04 54.48
N LYS A 21 20.82 -34.80 55.58
CA LYS A 21 21.72 -34.56 56.71
C LYS A 21 23.19 -34.80 56.34
N SER A 22 23.45 -35.78 55.49
CA SER A 22 24.79 -36.10 54.97
C SER A 22 25.35 -35.01 54.05
N VAL A 23 24.54 -34.50 53.12
CA VAL A 23 24.93 -33.41 52.22
C VAL A 23 25.19 -32.12 53.01
N ARG A 24 24.32 -31.78 53.98
CA ARG A 24 24.50 -30.61 54.87
C ARG A 24 25.78 -30.66 55.69
N LYS A 25 26.16 -31.85 56.17
CA LYS A 25 27.40 -32.04 56.93
C LYS A 25 28.64 -31.85 56.05
N SER A 26 28.52 -32.14 54.76
CA SER A 26 29.62 -32.12 53.80
C SER A 26 29.77 -30.77 53.09
N HIS A 27 28.67 -30.02 52.96
CA HIS A 27 28.56 -28.74 52.26
C HIS A 27 27.73 -27.73 53.07
N PRO A 28 28.23 -27.23 54.21
CA PRO A 28 27.52 -26.28 55.07
C PRO A 28 27.25 -24.92 54.42
N GLU A 29 27.96 -24.58 53.35
CA GLU A 29 27.78 -23.38 52.52
C GLU A 29 26.52 -23.42 51.63
N ILE A 30 25.88 -24.59 51.48
CA ILE A 30 24.56 -24.69 50.87
C ILE A 30 23.57 -24.26 51.97
N GLU A 31 23.43 -22.95 52.13
CA GLU A 31 22.48 -22.34 53.05
C GLU A 31 21.07 -22.80 52.66
N LEU A 32 20.20 -22.96 53.65
CA LEU A 32 18.82 -23.40 53.44
C LEU A 32 18.06 -22.34 52.63
N ASP A 33 18.16 -22.37 51.32
CA ASP A 33 17.22 -21.70 50.41
C ASP A 33 15.88 -22.47 50.41
N LEU A 34 15.31 -22.59 51.61
CA LEU A 34 13.90 -22.88 51.86
C LEU A 34 13.00 -21.95 51.02
N TYR A 35 13.52 -20.76 50.70
CA TYR A 35 13.02 -19.78 49.75
C TYR A 35 12.81 -20.34 48.33
N ASP A 36 13.83 -20.96 47.72
CA ASP A 36 13.75 -21.56 46.37
C ASP A 36 12.85 -22.81 46.34
N MET A 37 12.71 -23.48 47.49
CA MET A 37 11.80 -24.61 47.65
C MET A 37 10.33 -24.16 47.72
N LEU A 38 10.03 -23.05 48.41
CA LEU A 38 8.68 -22.47 48.48
C LEU A 38 8.24 -21.89 47.12
N THR A 39 9.13 -21.24 46.38
CA THR A 39 8.83 -20.73 45.03
C THR A 39 8.69 -21.85 44.00
N SER A 40 9.51 -22.91 44.06
CA SER A 40 9.41 -24.05 43.12
C SER A 40 8.23 -24.99 43.38
N ALA A 41 7.83 -25.19 44.65
CA ALA A 41 6.64 -25.96 45.01
C ALA A 41 5.33 -25.29 44.58
N PHE A 42 5.32 -23.97 44.35
CA PHE A 42 4.17 -23.24 43.81
C PHE A 42 4.05 -23.32 42.27
N VAL A 43 5.15 -23.60 41.55
CA VAL A 43 5.15 -23.76 40.08
C VAL A 43 4.58 -25.12 39.65
N TYR A 44 4.67 -26.12 40.51
CA TYR A 44 4.16 -27.47 40.26
C TYR A 44 3.11 -27.79 41.32
N SER A 45 1.85 -27.91 40.91
CA SER A 45 0.64 -28.10 41.71
C SER A 45 0.57 -29.40 42.54
N ASP A 46 1.64 -29.77 43.25
CA ASP A 46 1.77 -31.02 43.99
C ASP A 46 1.73 -30.75 45.51
N LEU A 47 0.57 -30.30 46.00
CA LEU A 47 0.29 -29.97 47.41
C LEU A 47 0.46 -31.16 48.38
N ASP A 48 0.57 -32.39 47.85
CA ASP A 48 0.74 -33.60 48.65
C ASP A 48 2.09 -33.67 49.38
N CYS A 49 3.10 -32.94 48.91
CA CYS A 49 4.39 -32.84 49.60
C CYS A 49 4.34 -32.03 50.90
N LEU A 50 3.29 -31.20 51.10
CA LEU A 50 3.11 -30.34 52.28
C LEU A 50 2.35 -31.02 53.43
N LYS A 51 1.90 -32.27 53.26
CA LYS A 51 1.18 -33.04 54.29
C LYS A 51 1.98 -33.33 55.57
N ASN A 52 3.27 -33.02 55.59
CA ASN A 52 4.13 -33.30 56.74
C ASN A 52 4.19 -32.09 57.69
N GLN A 53 3.41 -32.15 58.78
CA GLN A 53 3.25 -31.07 59.78
C GLN A 53 4.60 -30.57 60.35
N ASP A 54 5.59 -31.44 60.51
CA ASP A 54 6.92 -31.09 61.04
C ASP A 54 7.71 -30.12 60.13
N TYR A 55 7.44 -30.13 58.83
CA TYR A 55 8.16 -29.29 57.86
C TYR A 55 7.72 -27.83 57.96
N ILE A 56 6.41 -27.58 57.99
CA ILE A 56 5.84 -26.24 58.16
C ILE A 56 6.20 -25.66 59.53
N MET A 57 6.26 -26.50 60.58
CA MET A 57 6.69 -26.08 61.91
C MET A 57 8.12 -25.56 61.94
N ARG A 58 9.04 -26.14 61.16
CA ARG A 58 10.42 -25.62 61.05
C ARG A 58 10.46 -24.28 60.32
N ILE A 59 9.67 -24.10 59.27
CA ILE A 59 9.56 -22.83 58.54
C ILE A 59 9.01 -21.73 59.47
N LEU A 60 7.96 -22.03 60.23
CA LEU A 60 7.36 -21.09 61.18
C LEU A 60 8.29 -20.74 62.34
N GLN A 61 9.05 -21.73 62.86
CA GLN A 61 10.05 -21.52 63.91
C GLN A 61 11.23 -20.68 63.43
N ASP A 62 11.74 -20.92 62.22
CA ASP A 62 12.86 -20.16 61.64
C ASP A 62 12.45 -18.70 61.35
N LEU A 63 11.18 -18.47 60.99
CA LEU A 63 10.60 -17.13 60.79
C LEU A 63 10.11 -16.46 62.09
N LYS A 64 10.24 -17.13 63.25
CA LYS A 64 9.78 -16.65 64.57
C LYS A 64 8.28 -16.33 64.65
N ILE A 65 7.46 -17.04 63.88
CA ILE A 65 6.00 -16.95 63.95
C ILE A 65 5.53 -18.01 64.95
N ASP A 66 5.03 -17.59 66.10
CA ASP A 66 4.54 -18.48 67.16
C ASP A 66 3.19 -19.13 66.76
N GLY A 67 3.12 -20.47 66.69
CA GLY A 67 1.89 -21.19 66.35
C GLY A 67 1.93 -22.70 66.60
N SER A 68 0.75 -23.30 66.77
CA SER A 68 0.51 -24.75 66.76
C SER A 68 0.55 -25.32 65.34
N PRO A 69 0.87 -26.62 65.15
CA PRO A 69 0.90 -27.23 63.82
C PRO A 69 -0.45 -27.11 63.11
N PRO A 70 -0.45 -26.86 61.78
CA PRO A 70 -1.68 -26.74 61.02
C PRO A 70 -2.49 -28.03 61.12
N SER A 71 -3.76 -27.90 61.49
CA SER A 71 -4.69 -29.02 61.67
C SER A 71 -5.09 -29.67 60.35
N ASP A 72 -4.96 -28.94 59.24
CA ASP A 72 -5.16 -29.45 57.88
C ASP A 72 -4.31 -28.72 56.82
N ALA A 73 -4.37 -29.20 55.58
CA ALA A 73 -3.61 -28.67 54.44
C ALA A 73 -3.99 -27.22 54.08
N SER A 74 -5.20 -26.77 54.44
CA SER A 74 -5.66 -25.40 54.17
C SER A 74 -5.05 -24.41 55.16
N GLU A 75 -5.03 -24.77 56.45
CA GLU A 75 -4.37 -23.99 57.51
C GLU A 75 -2.85 -23.90 57.28
N ALA A 76 -2.25 -25.00 56.81
CA ALA A 76 -0.85 -25.06 56.37
C ALA A 76 -0.56 -24.05 55.26
N LEU A 77 -1.42 -23.95 54.24
CA LEU A 77 -1.25 -23.05 53.12
C LEU A 77 -1.42 -21.57 53.53
N VAL A 78 -2.36 -21.29 54.44
CA VAL A 78 -2.61 -19.95 54.99
C VAL A 78 -1.40 -19.45 55.77
N LEU A 79 -0.79 -20.29 56.60
CA LEU A 79 0.44 -19.99 57.35
C LEU A 79 1.61 -19.70 56.39
N LEU A 80 1.76 -20.48 55.31
CA LEU A 80 2.78 -20.25 54.28
C LEU A 80 2.60 -18.92 53.53
N TYR A 81 1.35 -18.53 53.25
CA TYR A 81 1.07 -17.21 52.67
C TYR A 81 1.32 -16.07 53.67
N MET A 82 1.06 -16.27 54.97
CA MET A 82 1.35 -15.27 56.01
C MET A 82 2.84 -15.01 56.14
N CYS A 83 3.67 -16.07 56.07
CA CYS A 83 5.12 -15.96 55.97
C CYS A 83 5.56 -15.10 54.78
N ARG A 84 4.91 -15.23 53.62
CA ARG A 84 5.22 -14.45 52.41
C ARG A 84 4.87 -12.95 52.54
N LYS A 85 3.77 -12.61 53.23
CA LYS A 85 3.34 -11.22 53.44
C LYS A 85 4.34 -10.39 54.28
N GLU A 86 4.99 -11.01 55.27
CA GLU A 86 6.06 -10.34 56.03
C GLU A 86 7.35 -10.16 55.21
N ILE A 87 7.59 -11.04 54.23
CA ILE A 87 8.78 -11.03 53.36
C ILE A 87 8.62 -10.02 52.19
N ASP A 88 7.43 -9.87 51.61
CA ASP A 88 7.17 -8.91 50.50
C ASP A 88 7.29 -7.43 50.92
N HIS A 89 7.33 -7.13 52.22
CA HIS A 89 7.75 -5.80 52.71
C HIS A 89 9.25 -5.50 52.50
N ALA A 90 10.06 -6.50 52.12
CA ALA A 90 11.49 -6.36 51.84
C ALA A 90 11.85 -6.33 50.33
N GLY A 91 10.92 -6.56 49.40
CA GLY A 91 11.21 -6.58 47.96
C GLY A 91 9.95 -6.66 47.11
N ALA A 92 9.44 -5.50 46.70
CA ALA A 92 8.31 -5.39 45.78
C ALA A 92 8.72 -5.82 44.36
N GLU A 93 8.16 -6.92 43.84
CA GLU A 93 7.99 -7.18 42.39
C GLU A 93 7.27 -8.52 42.11
N LEU A 94 5.98 -8.66 42.45
CA LEU A 94 5.13 -9.71 41.85
C LEU A 94 3.77 -9.12 41.44
N GLY A 95 3.78 -8.45 40.28
CA GLY A 95 2.65 -7.71 39.72
C GLY A 95 1.55 -8.53 39.03
N ALA A 96 1.48 -9.85 39.23
CA ALA A 96 0.49 -10.72 38.57
C ALA A 96 -0.57 -11.28 39.54
N LEU A 97 -1.83 -10.88 39.33
CA LEU A 97 -3.02 -11.21 40.15
C LEU A 97 -3.21 -12.73 40.37
N GLU A 98 -2.77 -13.56 39.43
CA GLU A 98 -2.88 -15.03 39.47
C GLU A 98 -2.05 -15.68 40.58
N TYR A 99 -1.03 -14.98 41.08
CA TYR A 99 -0.18 -15.46 42.18
C TYR A 99 -0.59 -14.92 43.54
N MET A 100 -1.74 -14.22 43.61
CA MET A 100 -2.28 -13.74 44.87
C MET A 100 -2.94 -14.89 45.65
N PRO A 101 -2.88 -14.86 47.00
CA PRO A 101 -3.38 -15.94 47.84
C PRO A 101 -4.87 -16.25 47.63
N LEU A 102 -5.68 -15.22 47.33
CA LEU A 102 -7.13 -15.33 47.15
C LEU A 102 -7.54 -16.05 45.86
N CYS A 103 -6.61 -16.29 44.92
CA CYS A 103 -6.87 -17.03 43.69
C CYS A 103 -6.96 -18.55 43.97
N THR A 104 -8.03 -18.99 44.65
CA THR A 104 -8.30 -20.40 44.96
C THR A 104 -9.71 -20.82 44.51
N ASP A 105 -9.83 -22.05 44.05
CA ASP A 105 -11.11 -22.68 43.70
C ASP A 105 -11.84 -23.25 44.93
N CYS A 106 -11.23 -23.25 46.12
CA CYS A 106 -11.80 -23.80 47.35
C CYS A 106 -12.41 -22.70 48.25
N PRO A 107 -13.74 -22.66 48.44
CA PRO A 107 -14.42 -21.65 49.26
C PRO A 107 -13.95 -21.63 50.72
N VAL A 108 -13.66 -22.80 51.31
CA VAL A 108 -13.16 -22.91 52.69
C VAL A 108 -11.80 -22.25 52.83
N GLN A 109 -10.90 -22.51 51.89
CA GLN A 109 -9.56 -21.92 51.85
C GLN A 109 -9.63 -20.41 51.65
N MET A 110 -10.50 -19.94 50.74
CA MET A 110 -10.73 -18.52 50.51
C MET A 110 -11.17 -17.80 51.79
N LYS A 111 -12.14 -18.37 52.52
CA LYS A 111 -12.60 -17.82 53.80
C LYS A 111 -11.49 -17.74 54.84
N LEU A 112 -10.70 -18.80 55.00
CA LEU A 112 -9.57 -18.81 55.94
C LEU A 112 -8.53 -17.73 55.63
N LEU A 113 -8.23 -17.50 54.35
CA LEU A 113 -7.31 -16.44 53.93
C LEU A 113 -7.87 -15.05 54.23
N LEU A 114 -9.16 -14.83 53.98
CA LEU A 114 -9.83 -13.56 54.29
C LEU A 114 -9.85 -13.29 55.81
N ASP A 115 -10.19 -14.30 56.62
CA ASP A 115 -10.14 -14.25 58.09
C ASP A 115 -8.72 -13.94 58.62
N SER A 116 -7.70 -14.36 57.87
CA SER A 116 -6.29 -14.11 58.18
C SER A 116 -5.77 -12.74 57.69
N GLY A 117 -6.65 -11.88 57.17
CA GLY A 117 -6.32 -10.52 56.74
C GLY A 117 -5.66 -10.42 55.37
N PHE A 118 -5.84 -11.41 54.49
CA PHE A 118 -5.52 -11.29 53.07
C PHE A 118 -6.67 -10.60 52.35
N ALA A 119 -6.47 -9.33 52.00
CA ALA A 119 -7.51 -8.51 51.37
C ALA A 119 -7.15 -7.91 50.00
N ALA A 120 -5.91 -8.07 49.55
CA ALA A 120 -5.49 -7.56 48.25
C ALA A 120 -6.23 -8.26 47.11
N GLY A 121 -6.81 -7.52 46.17
CA GLY A 121 -7.51 -8.07 45.01
C GLY A 121 -8.95 -8.52 45.25
N GLN A 122 -9.49 -8.40 46.48
CA GLN A 122 -10.82 -8.92 46.85
C GLN A 122 -11.93 -8.51 45.85
N SER A 123 -11.96 -7.25 45.45
CA SER A 123 -12.94 -6.73 44.51
C SER A 123 -12.81 -7.37 43.10
N ILE A 124 -11.59 -7.59 42.60
CA ILE A 124 -11.35 -8.25 41.31
C ILE A 124 -11.77 -9.73 41.38
N PHE A 125 -11.39 -10.43 42.46
CA PHE A 125 -11.77 -11.83 42.65
C PHE A 125 -13.29 -11.99 42.80
N LEU A 126 -13.97 -11.03 43.44
CA LEU A 126 -15.43 -11.02 43.49
C LEU A 126 -16.00 -10.91 42.07
N LEU A 127 -15.51 -9.95 41.29
CA LEU A 127 -15.97 -9.75 39.91
C LEU A 127 -15.74 -10.98 39.04
N GLN A 128 -14.58 -11.63 39.18
CA GLN A 128 -14.27 -12.90 38.51
C GLN A 128 -15.23 -14.02 38.92
N ALA A 129 -15.50 -14.17 40.22
CA ALA A 129 -16.42 -15.18 40.74
C ALA A 129 -17.83 -14.98 40.19
N ILE A 130 -18.29 -13.74 40.06
CA ILE A 130 -19.59 -13.39 39.45
C ILE A 130 -19.61 -13.82 37.97
N ILE A 131 -18.59 -13.45 37.19
CA ILE A 131 -18.47 -13.79 35.76
C ILE A 131 -18.44 -15.31 35.54
N GLN A 132 -17.75 -16.05 36.41
CA GLN A 132 -17.63 -17.50 36.34
C GLN A 132 -18.82 -18.24 36.97
N ALA A 133 -19.87 -17.53 37.40
CA ALA A 133 -21.03 -18.10 38.08
C ALA A 133 -20.68 -18.95 39.33
N ARG A 134 -19.67 -18.53 40.10
CA ARG A 134 -19.22 -19.19 41.34
C ARG A 134 -19.92 -18.62 42.58
N LEU A 135 -21.08 -19.19 42.92
CA LEU A 135 -21.95 -18.65 43.98
C LEU A 135 -21.29 -18.61 45.37
N GLU A 136 -20.70 -19.69 45.83
CA GLU A 136 -20.11 -19.74 47.18
C GLU A 136 -18.95 -18.76 47.34
N ALA A 137 -18.07 -18.67 46.33
CA ALA A 137 -16.98 -17.68 46.32
C ALA A 137 -17.52 -16.24 46.27
N THR A 138 -18.58 -15.99 45.49
CA THR A 138 -19.24 -14.69 45.41
C THR A 138 -19.79 -14.27 46.78
N LEU A 139 -20.53 -15.15 47.45
CA LEU A 139 -21.11 -14.86 48.78
C LEU A 139 -20.04 -14.63 49.84
N ILE A 140 -18.95 -15.42 49.82
CA ILE A 140 -17.83 -15.22 50.74
C ILE A 140 -17.19 -13.86 50.48
N LEU A 141 -16.69 -13.60 49.28
CA LEU A 141 -15.99 -12.34 48.98
C LEU A 141 -16.87 -11.12 49.20
N PHE A 142 -18.16 -11.21 48.85
CA PHE A 142 -19.11 -10.13 49.06
C PHE A 142 -19.32 -9.80 50.54
N ASN A 143 -19.36 -10.79 51.43
CA ASN A 143 -19.50 -10.54 52.88
C ASN A 143 -18.29 -9.84 53.52
N TYR A 144 -17.09 -10.01 52.95
CA TYR A 144 -15.87 -9.34 53.44
C TYR A 144 -15.68 -7.95 52.80
N LEU A 145 -16.37 -7.68 51.70
CA LEU A 145 -16.43 -6.35 51.11
C LEU A 145 -17.55 -5.56 51.80
N ASP A 146 -17.20 -4.55 52.59
CA ASP A 146 -18.15 -3.58 53.15
C ASP A 146 -18.82 -2.78 52.02
N LEU A 147 -19.82 -3.36 51.35
CA LEU A 147 -20.66 -2.75 50.33
C LEU A 147 -22.05 -2.53 50.93
N GLU A 148 -22.61 -1.33 50.78
CA GLU A 148 -23.99 -1.05 51.22
C GLU A 148 -24.97 -1.81 50.31
N VAL A 149 -25.68 -2.79 50.88
CA VAL A 149 -26.58 -3.68 50.15
C VAL A 149 -28.01 -3.17 50.21
N ASN A 150 -28.74 -3.28 49.10
CA ASN A 150 -30.18 -2.97 49.02
C ASN A 150 -31.03 -4.16 48.55
N VAL A 151 -30.57 -5.41 48.75
CA VAL A 151 -31.24 -6.66 48.29
C VAL A 151 -30.90 -7.89 49.14
N ASP A 152 -31.84 -8.85 49.23
CA ASP A 152 -31.61 -10.23 49.67
C ASP A 152 -30.87 -11.03 48.57
N LEU A 153 -29.57 -11.25 48.74
CA LEU A 153 -28.80 -12.11 47.84
C LEU A 153 -29.34 -13.54 47.86
N PRO A 154 -29.31 -14.27 46.72
CA PRO A 154 -29.69 -15.67 46.68
C PRO A 154 -28.80 -16.47 47.64
N ILE A 155 -29.45 -17.15 48.58
CA ILE A 155 -28.81 -17.86 49.71
C ILE A 155 -28.51 -19.32 49.31
N SER A 156 -29.00 -19.75 48.14
CA SER A 156 -28.83 -21.12 47.63
C SER A 156 -28.66 -21.17 46.11
N GLN A 157 -27.98 -22.21 45.63
CA GLN A 157 -27.80 -22.48 44.19
C GLN A 157 -29.15 -22.67 43.47
N SER A 158 -30.19 -23.12 44.18
CA SER A 158 -31.56 -23.20 43.67
C SER A 158 -32.26 -21.86 43.46
N GLU A 159 -31.97 -20.85 44.29
CA GLU A 159 -32.48 -19.48 44.11
C GLU A 159 -31.71 -18.77 42.98
N CYS A 160 -30.41 -19.06 42.85
CA CYS A 160 -29.62 -18.65 41.71
C CYS A 160 -30.04 -19.27 40.37
N LEU A 161 -30.84 -20.34 40.34
CA LEU A 161 -31.44 -20.89 39.11
C LEU A 161 -32.70 -20.11 38.69
N ALA A 162 -33.29 -19.30 39.58
CA ALA A 162 -34.45 -18.47 39.28
C ALA A 162 -34.06 -17.16 38.58
N PHE A 163 -32.86 -16.65 38.87
CA PHE A 163 -32.15 -15.66 38.08
C PHE A 163 -31.36 -16.45 37.01
N GLY A 164 -31.30 -16.02 35.74
CA GLY A 164 -30.59 -16.81 34.73
C GLY A 164 -29.09 -16.94 35.02
N SER A 165 -28.55 -15.99 35.81
CA SER A 165 -27.13 -15.85 36.15
C SER A 165 -26.92 -15.10 37.48
N ILE A 166 -25.70 -15.17 38.04
CA ILE A 166 -25.38 -14.55 39.33
C ILE A 166 -25.45 -13.01 39.27
N TRP A 167 -25.01 -12.39 38.17
CA TRP A 167 -25.03 -10.92 38.04
C TRP A 167 -26.45 -10.34 37.97
N GLU A 168 -27.43 -11.08 37.45
CA GLU A 168 -28.83 -10.67 37.42
C GLU A 168 -29.48 -10.62 38.82
N ALA A 169 -28.90 -11.30 39.81
CA ALA A 169 -29.39 -11.27 41.18
C ALA A 169 -29.03 -9.95 41.90
N PHE A 170 -28.06 -9.20 41.40
CA PHE A 170 -27.68 -7.89 41.95
C PHE A 170 -28.52 -6.79 41.33
N ASP A 171 -29.05 -5.88 42.16
CA ASP A 171 -29.57 -4.62 41.62
C ASP A 171 -28.44 -3.79 41.02
N VAL A 172 -28.82 -2.93 40.09
CA VAL A 172 -27.89 -2.09 39.32
C VAL A 172 -26.94 -1.27 40.22
N SER A 173 -27.41 -0.78 41.36
CA SER A 173 -26.62 0.06 42.26
C SER A 173 -25.54 -0.76 42.96
N THR A 174 -25.89 -1.95 43.45
CA THR A 174 -24.94 -2.86 44.09
C THR A 174 -23.88 -3.34 43.10
N PHE A 175 -24.29 -3.78 41.91
CA PHE A 175 -23.33 -4.22 40.88
C PHE A 175 -22.39 -3.09 40.45
N TYR A 176 -22.92 -1.88 40.26
CA TYR A 176 -22.10 -0.71 39.96
C TYR A 176 -21.13 -0.38 41.10
N GLY A 177 -21.55 -0.52 42.36
CA GLY A 177 -20.67 -0.35 43.53
C GLY A 177 -19.48 -1.33 43.55
N ILE A 178 -19.70 -2.57 43.10
CA ILE A 178 -18.60 -3.56 42.91
C ILE A 178 -17.60 -3.04 41.87
N ILE A 179 -18.08 -2.54 40.72
CA ILE A 179 -17.22 -1.97 39.66
C ILE A 179 -16.43 -0.76 40.17
N GLU A 180 -17.08 0.15 40.90
CA GLU A 180 -16.42 1.32 41.48
C GLU A 180 -15.31 0.91 42.45
N LYS A 181 -15.58 -0.11 43.29
CA LYS A 181 -14.62 -0.62 44.26
C LYS A 181 -13.41 -1.24 43.56
N VAL A 182 -13.62 -2.07 42.54
CA VAL A 182 -12.56 -2.62 41.66
C VAL A 182 -11.69 -1.51 41.06
N VAL A 183 -12.31 -0.49 40.50
CA VAL A 183 -11.57 0.63 39.88
C VAL A 183 -10.80 1.44 40.93
N SER A 184 -11.30 1.52 42.17
CA SER A 184 -10.72 2.32 43.25
C SER A 184 -9.56 1.67 44.00
N GLU A 185 -9.63 0.35 44.24
CA GLU A 185 -8.68 -0.39 45.07
C GLU A 185 -7.40 -0.74 44.29
N GLU A 186 -7.49 -0.79 42.96
CA GLU A 186 -6.46 -1.39 42.12
C GLU A 186 -5.56 -0.34 41.45
N ARG A 187 -4.26 -0.66 41.36
CA ARG A 187 -3.29 0.21 40.70
C ARG A 187 -3.35 0.05 39.19
N TRP A 188 -3.95 1.04 38.53
CA TRP A 188 -3.93 1.19 37.08
C TRP A 188 -2.64 1.90 36.66
N GLU A 189 -1.52 1.17 36.56
CA GLU A 189 -0.22 1.71 36.12
C GLU A 189 -0.15 1.86 34.59
N GLY A 190 0.58 2.89 34.10
CA GLY A 190 1.09 2.91 32.71
C GLY A 190 0.40 3.78 31.64
N VAL A 191 -0.66 4.55 31.90
CA VAL A 191 -1.42 5.26 30.82
C VAL A 191 -1.86 6.67 31.26
N PRO A 192 -2.10 7.66 30.34
CA PRO A 192 -2.59 8.98 30.69
C PRO A 192 -3.88 8.92 31.53
N PRO A 193 -4.20 9.98 32.30
CA PRO A 193 -5.33 9.94 33.21
C PRO A 193 -6.65 9.93 32.43
N LEU A 194 -7.16 8.74 32.11
CA LEU A 194 -8.60 8.58 31.90
C LEU A 194 -9.27 9.02 33.21
N PRO A 195 -10.18 10.00 33.19
CA PRO A 195 -10.94 10.36 34.37
C PRO A 195 -11.59 9.10 34.94
N ARG A 196 -11.64 8.99 36.26
CA ARG A 196 -12.12 7.80 36.98
C ARG A 196 -13.43 7.25 36.40
N ILE A 197 -14.37 8.16 36.10
CA ILE A 197 -15.66 7.95 35.42
C ILE A 197 -15.56 7.06 34.16
N TYR A 198 -14.53 7.26 33.32
CA TYR A 198 -14.34 6.49 32.09
C TYR A 198 -13.78 5.08 32.35
N ARG A 199 -13.20 4.81 33.53
CA ARG A 199 -12.65 3.49 33.88
C ARG A 199 -13.74 2.53 34.31
N GLU A 200 -14.74 2.99 35.07
CA GLU A 200 -15.90 2.14 35.41
C GLU A 200 -16.68 1.77 34.15
N ASP A 201 -16.93 2.75 33.28
CA ASP A 201 -17.65 2.54 32.04
C ASP A 201 -16.87 1.64 31.07
N TRP A 202 -15.54 1.78 31.00
CA TRP A 202 -14.67 0.88 30.24
C TRP A 202 -14.75 -0.56 30.73
N LEU A 203 -14.66 -0.79 32.05
CA LEU A 203 -14.72 -2.13 32.63
C LEU A 203 -16.09 -2.78 32.35
N LEU A 204 -17.19 -2.04 32.51
CA LEU A 204 -18.54 -2.51 32.19
C LEU A 204 -18.67 -2.95 30.72
N VAL A 205 -18.23 -2.12 29.78
CA VAL A 205 -18.27 -2.44 28.34
C VAL A 205 -17.41 -3.66 28.03
N ARG A 206 -16.22 -3.77 28.64
CA ARG A 206 -15.32 -4.90 28.47
C ARG A 206 -15.90 -6.21 29.03
N LEU A 207 -16.67 -6.16 30.11
CA LEU A 207 -17.40 -7.31 30.64
C LEU A 207 -18.49 -7.79 29.66
N ALA A 208 -19.24 -6.86 29.05
CA ALA A 208 -20.20 -7.21 28.00
C ALA A 208 -19.51 -7.87 26.79
N CYS A 209 -18.30 -7.43 26.43
CA CYS A 209 -17.50 -8.09 25.40
C CYS A 209 -16.95 -9.47 25.82
N LEU A 210 -16.76 -9.72 27.12
CA LEU A 210 -16.25 -11.01 27.63
C LEU A 210 -17.38 -12.05 27.74
N GLN A 211 -18.56 -11.60 28.18
CA GLN A 211 -19.75 -12.39 28.40
C GLN A 211 -20.92 -11.77 27.61
N PRO A 212 -21.19 -12.24 26.39
CA PRO A 212 -22.30 -11.74 25.57
C PRO A 212 -23.66 -11.79 26.29
N GLU A 213 -23.86 -12.73 27.21
CA GLU A 213 -25.06 -12.85 28.04
C GLU A 213 -25.26 -11.63 28.97
N MET A 214 -24.18 -10.91 29.31
CA MET A 214 -24.23 -9.71 30.15
C MET A 214 -24.56 -8.43 29.38
N GLU A 215 -24.56 -8.44 28.04
CA GLU A 215 -24.75 -7.23 27.21
C GLU A 215 -26.02 -6.45 27.59
N GLY A 216 -27.15 -7.14 27.71
CA GLY A 216 -28.44 -6.53 28.08
C GLY A 216 -28.46 -5.97 29.51
N TYR A 217 -27.76 -6.61 30.44
CA TYR A 217 -27.65 -6.15 31.83
C TYR A 217 -26.73 -4.93 31.94
N VAL A 218 -25.58 -4.94 31.27
CA VAL A 218 -24.65 -3.80 31.22
C VAL A 218 -25.33 -2.55 30.63
N ILE A 219 -26.16 -2.72 29.60
CA ILE A 219 -26.97 -1.62 29.04
C ILE A 219 -27.90 -1.02 30.11
N GLN A 220 -28.58 -1.85 30.90
CA GLN A 220 -29.46 -1.38 31.98
C GLN A 220 -28.67 -0.63 33.05
N VAL A 221 -27.48 -1.12 33.41
CA VAL A 221 -26.59 -0.47 34.38
C VAL A 221 -26.18 0.92 33.90
N LEU A 222 -25.69 1.01 32.66
CA LEU A 222 -25.27 2.27 32.06
C LEU A 222 -26.43 3.28 31.95
N GLN A 223 -27.61 2.84 31.46
CA GLN A 223 -28.79 3.70 31.32
C GLN A 223 -29.27 4.28 32.65
N ARG A 224 -29.20 3.49 33.73
CA ARG A 224 -29.65 3.93 35.05
C ARG A 224 -28.66 4.84 35.75
N LYS A 225 -27.36 4.67 35.49
CA LYS A 225 -26.29 5.58 35.94
C LYS A 225 -26.37 6.93 35.24
N TYR A 226 -26.67 6.95 33.95
CA TYR A 226 -26.73 8.16 33.13
C TYR A 226 -28.11 8.38 32.50
N PRO A 227 -29.17 8.61 33.32
CA PRO A 227 -30.55 8.70 32.83
C PRO A 227 -30.75 9.88 31.87
N THR A 228 -29.87 10.88 31.90
CA THR A 228 -29.92 12.09 31.06
C THR A 228 -29.03 12.05 29.82
N MET A 229 -28.08 11.10 29.72
CA MET A 229 -27.20 11.01 28.54
C MET A 229 -27.90 10.40 27.32
N GLY A 230 -28.98 9.65 27.54
CA GLY A 230 -29.79 9.08 26.47
C GLY A 230 -28.93 8.29 25.47
N PRO A 231 -29.13 8.47 24.16
CA PRO A 231 -28.42 7.70 23.12
C PRO A 231 -26.90 7.92 23.03
N ASN A 232 -26.40 9.07 23.48
CA ASN A 232 -24.97 9.43 23.39
C ASN A 232 -24.09 8.54 24.27
N LEU A 233 -24.69 7.92 25.30
CA LEU A 233 -24.04 6.94 26.15
C LEU A 233 -23.48 5.75 25.35
N PHE A 234 -24.24 5.24 24.38
CA PHE A 234 -23.85 4.08 23.59
C PHE A 234 -22.77 4.43 22.57
N THR A 235 -22.76 5.65 22.04
CA THR A 235 -21.66 6.12 21.19
C THR A 235 -20.33 6.13 21.92
N SER A 236 -20.32 6.53 23.21
CA SER A 236 -19.13 6.48 24.05
C SER A 236 -18.75 5.04 24.43
N ALA A 237 -19.75 4.18 24.69
CA ALA A 237 -19.52 2.76 24.96
C ALA A 237 -18.85 2.03 23.79
N ILE A 238 -19.26 2.31 22.56
CA ILE A 238 -18.65 1.76 21.34
C ILE A 238 -17.16 2.12 21.25
N ASP A 239 -16.82 3.38 21.54
CA ASP A 239 -15.42 3.84 21.53
C ASP A 239 -14.57 3.14 22.62
N LEU A 240 -15.18 2.74 23.74
CA LEU A 240 -14.51 2.06 24.85
C LEU A 240 -14.14 0.60 24.54
N ILE A 241 -14.84 -0.07 23.61
CA ILE A 241 -14.50 -1.44 23.17
C ILE A 241 -13.07 -1.49 22.61
N PHE A 242 -12.72 -0.47 21.82
CA PHE A 242 -11.46 -0.40 21.07
C PHE A 242 -10.38 0.42 21.76
N LEU A 243 -10.70 1.06 22.89
CA LEU A 243 -9.69 1.59 23.77
C LEU A 243 -8.89 0.42 24.35
N THR A 244 -7.62 0.32 23.94
CA THR A 244 -6.57 -0.49 24.58
C THR A 244 -5.72 0.43 25.46
N PRO A 245 -6.11 0.63 26.72
CA PRO A 245 -5.13 1.03 27.70
C PRO A 245 -4.13 -0.13 27.89
N ASP A 246 -2.87 0.18 28.24
CA ASP A 246 -1.89 -0.77 28.78
C ASP A 246 -2.32 -1.33 30.16
N PHE A 247 -3.57 -1.75 30.32
CA PHE A 247 -4.10 -2.40 31.53
C PHE A 247 -3.89 -3.92 31.41
N SER A 248 -2.62 -4.31 31.33
CA SER A 248 -2.22 -5.68 31.00
C SER A 248 -2.54 -6.71 32.08
N ASN A 249 -2.87 -6.34 33.32
CA ASN A 249 -2.94 -7.34 34.40
C ASN A 249 -4.39 -7.69 34.78
N ILE A 250 -5.25 -6.70 35.07
CA ILE A 250 -6.67 -6.93 35.46
C ILE A 250 -7.45 -7.56 34.31
N TRP A 251 -7.32 -6.98 33.10
CA TRP A 251 -8.04 -7.48 31.94
C TRP A 251 -7.56 -8.87 31.52
N ASN A 252 -6.24 -9.11 31.46
CA ASN A 252 -5.72 -10.44 31.13
C ASN A 252 -6.16 -11.50 32.14
N PHE A 253 -6.23 -11.14 33.42
CA PHE A 253 -6.75 -12.02 34.48
C PHE A 253 -8.23 -12.40 34.26
N LEU A 254 -9.09 -11.41 34.01
CA LEU A 254 -10.51 -11.65 33.72
C LEU A 254 -10.71 -12.36 32.37
N ALA A 255 -9.90 -12.06 31.35
CA ALA A 255 -9.98 -12.66 30.02
C ALA A 255 -9.60 -14.14 30.02
N ARG A 256 -8.57 -14.54 30.78
CA ARG A 256 -8.19 -15.96 30.96
C ARG A 256 -9.26 -16.77 31.69
N SER A 257 -10.10 -16.08 32.46
CA SER A 257 -11.19 -16.65 33.23
C SER A 257 -12.44 -16.91 32.40
N ASN A 258 -12.42 -16.58 31.10
CA ASN A 258 -13.52 -16.78 30.17
C ASN A 258 -13.82 -18.28 29.99
N PRO A 259 -14.97 -18.78 30.48
CA PRO A 259 -15.35 -20.19 30.38
C PRO A 259 -15.52 -20.67 28.94
N ASN A 260 -15.70 -19.76 27.99
CA ASN A 260 -15.97 -20.09 26.59
C ASN A 260 -14.70 -20.22 25.74
N GLY A 261 -13.51 -19.80 26.22
CA GLY A 261 -12.24 -19.98 25.50
C GLY A 261 -12.20 -19.36 24.08
N HIS A 262 -13.08 -18.41 23.78
CA HIS A 262 -13.22 -17.82 22.44
C HIS A 262 -12.31 -16.59 22.26
N SER A 263 -11.97 -16.28 21.00
CA SER A 263 -11.28 -15.02 20.64
C SER A 263 -12.11 -13.84 21.13
N PHE A 264 -11.55 -13.01 22.02
CA PHE A 264 -12.18 -11.81 22.58
C PHE A 264 -12.88 -10.98 21.52
N TRP A 265 -12.23 -10.78 20.37
CA TRP A 265 -12.76 -9.92 19.33
C TRP A 265 -14.04 -10.44 18.68
N LYS A 266 -14.24 -11.76 18.63
CA LYS A 266 -15.49 -12.35 18.16
C LYS A 266 -16.66 -12.01 19.08
N GLN A 267 -16.43 -12.04 20.39
CA GLN A 267 -17.45 -11.65 21.38
C GLN A 267 -17.63 -10.12 21.41
N ALA A 268 -16.55 -9.35 21.21
CA ALA A 268 -16.63 -7.90 21.09
C ALA A 268 -17.50 -7.45 19.90
N VAL A 269 -17.51 -8.19 18.77
CA VAL A 269 -18.43 -7.92 17.65
C VAL A 269 -19.90 -8.12 18.03
N SER A 270 -20.22 -9.15 18.83
CA SER A 270 -21.58 -9.36 19.37
C SER A 270 -22.01 -8.17 20.22
N ALA A 271 -21.18 -7.79 21.20
CA ALA A 271 -21.45 -6.66 22.06
C ALA A 271 -21.59 -5.35 21.27
N LEU A 272 -20.72 -5.15 20.26
CA LEU A 272 -20.80 -4.02 19.34
C LEU A 272 -22.16 -3.97 18.63
N GLN A 273 -22.65 -5.09 18.07
CA GLN A 273 -23.97 -5.14 17.43
C GLN A 273 -25.09 -4.74 18.39
N THR A 274 -25.02 -5.17 19.64
CA THR A 274 -26.03 -4.83 20.67
C THR A 274 -25.96 -3.36 21.05
N PHE A 275 -24.77 -2.79 21.24
CA PHE A 275 -24.63 -1.35 21.50
C PHE A 275 -25.04 -0.48 20.31
N LEU A 276 -24.75 -0.92 19.08
CA LEU A 276 -25.15 -0.23 17.85
C LEU A 276 -26.68 -0.14 17.70
N LYS A 277 -27.43 -1.19 18.06
CA LYS A 277 -28.90 -1.17 18.06
C LYS A 277 -29.49 -0.11 19.00
N ALA A 278 -28.75 0.28 20.04
CA ALA A 278 -29.17 1.28 21.02
C ALA A 278 -28.64 2.70 20.74
N ALA A 279 -27.66 2.84 19.85
CA ALA A 279 -27.07 4.12 19.47
C ALA A 279 -27.94 4.85 18.43
N THR A 280 -27.97 6.19 18.47
CA THR A 280 -28.72 7.00 17.49
C THR A 280 -27.87 7.61 16.38
N ASP A 281 -26.58 7.85 16.63
CA ASP A 281 -25.66 8.41 15.63
C ASP A 281 -24.32 7.68 15.69
N ILE A 282 -24.19 6.67 14.84
CA ILE A 282 -23.00 5.82 14.74
C ILE A 282 -21.87 6.56 14.04
N SER A 283 -22.21 7.46 13.13
CA SER A 283 -21.28 8.27 12.35
C SER A 283 -20.49 9.25 13.21
N ALA A 284 -21.04 9.65 14.36
CA ALA A 284 -20.36 10.49 15.35
C ALA A 284 -19.31 9.75 16.22
N THR A 285 -19.25 8.42 16.17
CA THR A 285 -18.32 7.63 17.00
C THR A 285 -16.87 7.84 16.56
N LYS A 286 -15.92 7.86 17.51
CA LYS A 286 -14.49 7.86 17.18
C LYS A 286 -14.09 6.56 16.47
N LEU A 287 -14.78 5.45 16.79
CA LEU A 287 -14.62 4.20 16.08
C LEU A 287 -14.76 4.38 14.57
N TRP A 288 -15.86 4.97 14.11
CA TRP A 288 -16.10 5.22 12.69
C TRP A 288 -15.23 6.34 12.12
N GLN A 289 -15.07 7.45 12.85
CA GLN A 289 -14.36 8.63 12.34
C GLN A 289 -12.83 8.44 12.27
N LYS A 290 -12.28 7.47 13.00
CA LYS A 290 -10.83 7.30 13.14
C LYS A 290 -10.38 5.86 13.36
N THR A 291 -10.80 5.22 14.45
CA THR A 291 -10.15 4.01 14.97
C THR A 291 -10.18 2.84 14.00
N ILE A 292 -11.31 2.59 13.34
CA ILE A 292 -11.44 1.45 12.40
C ILE A 292 -10.50 1.59 11.21
N TRP A 293 -10.30 2.81 10.71
CA TRP A 293 -9.39 3.08 9.59
C TRP A 293 -7.94 2.90 9.98
N GLU A 294 -7.55 3.27 11.20
CA GLU A 294 -6.21 3.01 11.72
C GLU A 294 -5.92 1.50 11.85
N ILE A 295 -6.91 0.73 12.31
CA ILE A 295 -6.82 -0.74 12.42
C ILE A 295 -6.66 -1.36 11.03
N LEU A 296 -7.52 -0.99 10.08
CA LEU A 296 -7.49 -1.50 8.70
C LEU A 296 -6.16 -1.21 8.01
N VAL A 297 -5.58 -0.03 8.25
CA VAL A 297 -4.30 0.37 7.67
C VAL A 297 -3.12 -0.39 8.29
N ARG A 298 -3.17 -0.64 9.61
CA ARG A 298 -2.13 -1.42 10.31
C ARG A 298 -2.19 -2.91 9.99
N ASN A 299 -3.33 -3.40 9.49
CA ASN A 299 -3.59 -4.80 9.19
C ASN A 299 -3.24 -5.72 10.37
N THR A 300 -3.82 -5.45 11.54
CA THR A 300 -3.59 -6.28 12.74
C THR A 300 -4.42 -7.56 12.65
N ASP A 301 -3.76 -8.71 12.50
CA ASP A 301 -4.39 -10.03 12.30
C ASP A 301 -5.36 -10.44 13.43
N ASP A 302 -5.18 -9.90 14.64
CA ASP A 302 -6.00 -10.26 15.81
C ASP A 302 -7.41 -9.65 15.77
N ILE A 303 -7.61 -8.53 15.06
CA ILE A 303 -8.86 -7.77 15.06
C ILE A 303 -9.62 -8.04 13.75
N PRO A 304 -10.88 -8.51 13.79
CA PRO A 304 -11.71 -8.77 12.60
C PRO A 304 -12.24 -7.46 12.01
N ALA A 305 -11.34 -6.60 11.54
CA ALA A 305 -11.63 -5.23 11.14
C ALA A 305 -12.65 -5.14 9.99
N ILE A 306 -12.65 -6.09 9.05
CA ILE A 306 -13.62 -6.13 7.95
C ILE A 306 -15.03 -6.46 8.45
N GLU A 307 -15.16 -7.41 9.39
CA GLU A 307 -16.45 -7.76 10.01
C GLU A 307 -17.01 -6.59 10.84
N ILE A 308 -16.13 -5.88 11.55
CA ILE A 308 -16.49 -4.66 12.29
C ILE A 308 -16.96 -3.57 11.34
N LEU A 309 -16.23 -3.32 10.24
CA LEU A 309 -16.59 -2.33 9.24
C LEU A 309 -17.96 -2.63 8.61
N GLU A 310 -18.20 -3.89 8.24
CA GLU A 310 -19.49 -4.35 7.72
C GLU A 310 -20.61 -4.15 8.76
N THR A 311 -20.34 -4.47 10.02
CA THR A 311 -21.29 -4.27 11.12
C THR A 311 -21.67 -2.80 11.31
N LEU A 312 -20.70 -1.88 11.23
CA LEU A 312 -20.94 -0.43 11.34
C LEU A 312 -21.77 0.09 10.15
N LEU A 313 -21.45 -0.33 8.93
CA LEU A 313 -22.20 0.04 7.72
C LEU A 313 -23.64 -0.48 7.77
N ASN A 314 -23.84 -1.74 8.17
CA ASN A 314 -25.18 -2.35 8.31
C ASN A 314 -26.01 -1.66 9.40
N ALA A 315 -25.37 -1.08 10.41
CA ALA A 315 -26.04 -0.31 11.44
C ALA A 315 -26.39 1.13 11.00
N GLY A 316 -25.93 1.57 9.82
CA GLY A 316 -26.25 2.87 9.24
C GLY A 316 -25.17 3.94 9.40
N ALA A 317 -23.91 3.55 9.61
CA ALA A 317 -22.80 4.48 9.55
C ALA A 317 -22.70 5.13 8.16
N ASP A 318 -22.55 6.45 8.12
CA ASP A 318 -22.54 7.23 6.89
C ASP A 318 -21.20 7.03 6.13
N PRO A 319 -21.20 6.37 4.95
CA PRO A 319 -20.01 6.18 4.13
C PRO A 319 -19.50 7.45 3.46
N GLN A 320 -20.27 8.55 3.50
CA GLN A 320 -19.91 9.86 2.96
C GLN A 320 -19.41 10.84 4.02
N ILE A 321 -19.36 10.43 5.29
CA ILE A 321 -18.89 11.30 6.36
C ILE A 321 -17.47 11.80 6.06
N THR A 322 -17.19 13.03 6.48
CA THR A 322 -15.82 13.51 6.57
C THR A 322 -15.17 12.93 7.81
N LEU A 323 -14.02 12.27 7.63
CA LEU A 323 -13.27 11.64 8.71
C LEU A 323 -12.47 12.67 9.52
N ALA A 324 -12.10 12.30 10.75
CA ALA A 324 -11.45 13.20 11.67
C ALA A 324 -10.08 13.67 11.13
N PRO A 325 -9.73 14.98 11.18
CA PRO A 325 -8.44 15.48 10.68
C PRO A 325 -7.22 14.78 11.29
N SER A 326 -7.30 14.43 12.58
CA SER A 326 -6.23 13.71 13.29
C SER A 326 -5.94 12.30 12.75
N LEU A 327 -6.85 11.72 11.96
CA LEU A 327 -6.60 10.47 11.25
C LEU A 327 -5.59 10.69 10.13
N VAL A 328 -5.70 11.77 9.38
CA VAL A 328 -4.85 12.07 8.21
C VAL A 328 -3.39 12.21 8.63
N ASP A 329 -3.12 12.92 9.72
CA ASP A 329 -1.77 13.07 10.29
C ASP A 329 -1.14 11.70 10.62
N ASN A 330 -1.93 10.81 11.25
CA ASN A 330 -1.49 9.46 11.59
C ASN A 330 -1.26 8.61 10.33
N LEU A 331 -2.15 8.67 9.34
CA LEU A 331 -2.08 7.89 8.11
C LEU A 331 -0.89 8.29 7.23
N ASN A 332 -0.55 9.58 7.17
CA ASN A 332 0.64 10.08 6.46
C ASN A 332 1.93 9.39 6.93
N SER A 333 2.02 9.07 8.22
CA SER A 333 3.18 8.36 8.78
C SER A 333 3.23 6.87 8.45
N ILE A 334 2.06 6.25 8.22
CA ILE A 334 1.94 4.79 8.07
C ILE A 334 2.00 4.36 6.61
N LEU A 335 1.26 5.05 5.73
CA LEU A 335 1.03 4.56 4.39
C LEU A 335 2.17 4.89 3.41
N ASN A 336 3.08 5.83 3.74
CA ASN A 336 4.22 6.26 2.90
C ASN A 336 3.88 6.37 1.39
N SER A 337 2.62 6.66 1.07
CA SER A 337 2.10 6.58 -0.29
C SER A 337 2.21 7.95 -0.92
N PRO A 338 2.93 8.09 -2.04
CA PRO A 338 2.97 9.33 -2.79
C PRO A 338 1.58 9.80 -3.26
N LEU A 339 0.63 8.87 -3.43
CA LEU A 339 -0.78 9.16 -3.68
C LEU A 339 -1.48 9.81 -2.48
N LEU A 340 -1.20 9.45 -1.22
CA LEU A 340 -1.78 10.20 -0.10
C LEU A 340 -1.26 11.64 -0.03
N GLN A 341 0.02 11.82 -0.36
CA GLN A 341 0.65 13.14 -0.36
C GLN A 341 0.13 14.05 -1.50
N THR A 342 -0.37 13.45 -2.59
CA THR A 342 -0.86 14.17 -3.80
C THR A 342 -2.39 14.19 -3.93
N GLU A 343 -3.09 13.10 -3.58
CA GLU A 343 -4.56 12.96 -3.61
C GLU A 343 -5.27 13.66 -2.45
N LEU A 344 -4.58 13.83 -1.30
CA LEU A 344 -5.10 14.54 -0.13
C LEU A 344 -4.39 15.87 0.16
N GLY A 345 -3.44 16.29 -0.69
CA GLY A 345 -2.54 17.42 -0.42
C GLY A 345 -2.66 18.57 -1.42
N GLY A 346 -3.42 19.61 -1.04
CA GLY A 346 -3.40 20.93 -1.68
C GLY A 346 -4.59 21.83 -1.34
N GLY A 347 -5.74 21.24 -1.00
CA GLY A 347 -6.85 21.91 -0.31
C GLY A 347 -6.75 21.75 1.21
N PRO A 348 -7.59 22.44 2.01
CA PRO A 348 -7.58 22.25 3.46
C PRO A 348 -7.76 20.76 3.78
N LEU A 349 -7.06 20.29 4.83
CA LEU A 349 -7.05 18.93 5.42
C LEU A 349 -8.44 18.42 5.87
N GLU A 350 -9.52 19.00 5.35
CA GLU A 350 -10.86 19.02 5.90
C GLU A 350 -11.85 18.05 5.22
N VAL A 351 -11.48 17.26 4.19
CA VAL A 351 -12.47 16.44 3.45
C VAL A 351 -11.95 15.06 3.00
N VAL A 352 -11.46 14.23 3.92
CA VAL A 352 -11.15 12.82 3.63
C VAL A 352 -12.37 11.95 3.89
N LYS A 353 -12.80 11.16 2.92
CA LYS A 353 -13.94 10.24 3.03
C LYS A 353 -13.49 8.79 3.23
N PRO A 354 -14.32 7.92 3.83
CA PRO A 354 -14.07 6.48 3.96
C PRO A 354 -13.52 5.79 2.69
N ILE A 355 -14.12 6.06 1.53
CA ILE A 355 -13.73 5.41 0.28
C ILE A 355 -12.34 5.81 -0.21
N ASP A 356 -11.89 7.02 0.12
CA ASP A 356 -10.55 7.49 -0.22
C ASP A 356 -9.49 6.63 0.50
N ILE A 357 -9.70 6.33 1.79
CA ILE A 357 -8.79 5.50 2.57
C ILE A 357 -8.85 4.05 2.08
N ALA A 358 -10.05 3.51 1.88
CA ALA A 358 -10.22 2.12 1.47
C ALA A 358 -9.54 1.82 0.12
N PHE A 359 -9.53 2.78 -0.81
CA PHE A 359 -8.84 2.66 -2.11
C PHE A 359 -7.32 2.47 -1.98
N LEU A 360 -6.74 2.96 -0.88
CA LEU A 360 -5.31 2.94 -0.61
C LEU A 360 -4.86 1.70 0.19
N LEU A 361 -5.80 0.91 0.69
CA LEU A 361 -5.51 -0.31 1.44
C LEU A 361 -4.90 -1.41 0.54
N GLN A 362 -4.20 -2.35 1.16
CA GLN A 362 -3.60 -3.48 0.44
C GLN A 362 -4.66 -4.45 -0.10
N GLU A 363 -5.76 -4.63 0.63
CA GLU A 363 -6.82 -5.59 0.29
C GLU A 363 -8.13 -4.88 -0.14
N PRO A 364 -8.90 -5.48 -1.06
CA PRO A 364 -10.11 -4.88 -1.65
C PRO A 364 -11.33 -4.84 -0.75
N SER A 365 -11.39 -5.68 0.29
CA SER A 365 -12.64 -5.99 1.01
C SER A 365 -13.33 -4.75 1.59
N ALA A 366 -12.59 -3.86 2.23
CA ALA A 366 -13.15 -2.62 2.78
C ALA A 366 -13.70 -1.69 1.68
N PHE A 367 -13.03 -1.64 0.52
CA PHE A 367 -13.48 -0.85 -0.62
C PHE A 367 -14.74 -1.43 -1.24
N CYS A 368 -14.83 -2.76 -1.40
CA CYS A 368 -16.03 -3.42 -1.88
C CYS A 368 -17.24 -3.20 -0.94
N LEU A 369 -17.03 -3.24 0.38
CA LEU A 369 -18.07 -2.93 1.37
C LEU A 369 -18.58 -1.49 1.22
N LEU A 370 -17.68 -0.53 1.05
CA LEU A 370 -18.07 0.87 0.81
C LEU A 370 -18.76 1.06 -0.54
N LEU A 371 -18.29 0.44 -1.62
CA LEU A 371 -18.97 0.48 -2.91
C LEU A 371 -20.42 -0.01 -2.80
N ASN A 372 -20.66 -1.04 -1.98
CA ASN A 372 -22.01 -1.53 -1.72
C ASN A 372 -22.87 -0.50 -0.95
N ALA A 373 -22.29 0.18 0.04
CA ALA A 373 -22.99 1.15 0.90
C ALA A 373 -23.24 2.52 0.24
N LEU A 374 -22.41 2.93 -0.73
CA LEU A 374 -22.51 4.22 -1.40
C LEU A 374 -23.68 4.30 -2.39
N THR A 375 -24.12 5.49 -2.77
CA THR A 375 -25.03 5.69 -3.92
C THR A 375 -24.24 5.76 -5.23
N SER A 376 -24.89 5.58 -6.38
CA SER A 376 -24.23 5.74 -7.69
C SER A 376 -23.62 7.14 -7.87
N ASN A 377 -24.30 8.18 -7.40
CA ASN A 377 -23.79 9.55 -7.47
C ASN A 377 -22.52 9.75 -6.64
N ASP A 378 -22.42 9.09 -5.48
CA ASP A 378 -21.22 9.17 -4.65
C ASP A 378 -20.01 8.48 -5.32
N ILE A 379 -20.27 7.35 -5.97
CA ILE A 379 -19.26 6.64 -6.76
C ILE A 379 -18.81 7.52 -7.94
N ASP A 380 -19.75 8.17 -8.64
CA ASP A 380 -19.44 9.09 -9.73
C ASP A 380 -18.56 10.26 -9.24
N GLN A 381 -18.86 10.84 -8.07
CA GLN A 381 -18.05 11.89 -7.47
C GLN A 381 -16.63 11.39 -7.11
N PHE A 382 -16.51 10.19 -6.55
CA PHE A 382 -15.22 9.58 -6.25
C PHE A 382 -14.40 9.34 -7.53
N ILE A 383 -15.01 8.80 -8.59
CA ILE A 383 -14.36 8.59 -9.88
C ILE A 383 -13.97 9.92 -10.53
N GLN A 384 -14.83 10.95 -10.45
CA GLN A 384 -14.52 12.31 -10.91
C GLN A 384 -13.32 12.91 -10.15
N LYS A 385 -13.24 12.68 -8.84
CA LYS A 385 -12.09 13.08 -8.02
C LYS A 385 -10.81 12.39 -8.53
N LEU A 386 -10.80 11.07 -8.68
CA LEU A 386 -9.62 10.34 -9.19
C LEU A 386 -9.21 10.76 -10.62
N THR A 387 -10.18 11.10 -11.45
CA THR A 387 -9.93 11.53 -12.84
C THR A 387 -9.49 13.00 -12.96
N SER A 388 -9.63 13.82 -11.92
CA SER A 388 -9.28 15.25 -11.90
C SER A 388 -7.98 15.58 -11.16
N LEU A 389 -7.32 14.62 -10.49
CA LEU A 389 -6.07 14.86 -9.74
C LEU A 389 -4.92 15.41 -10.62
N PRO A 390 -4.18 16.43 -10.16
CA PRO A 390 -3.09 17.06 -10.92
C PRO A 390 -1.76 16.30 -10.88
N GLU A 391 -1.24 16.06 -12.09
CA GLU A 391 0.15 16.16 -12.63
C GLU A 391 1.39 15.66 -11.90
N HIS A 392 1.39 15.47 -10.58
CA HIS A 392 2.64 15.22 -9.87
C HIS A 392 3.11 13.77 -9.87
N GLU A 393 2.31 12.79 -10.32
CA GLU A 393 2.78 11.40 -10.39
C GLU A 393 2.19 10.51 -11.49
N LEU A 394 3.01 9.51 -11.86
CA LEU A 394 2.89 8.64 -13.02
C LEU A 394 1.78 7.57 -12.92
N LEU A 395 1.05 7.49 -11.81
CA LEU A 395 0.08 6.42 -11.52
C LEU A 395 -1.34 7.00 -11.56
N ILE A 396 -2.21 6.38 -12.35
CA ILE A 396 -3.64 6.69 -12.41
C ILE A 396 -4.44 5.43 -12.10
N ALA A 397 -5.65 5.61 -11.57
CA ALA A 397 -6.59 4.52 -11.46
C ALA A 397 -6.92 3.99 -12.87
N GLY A 398 -6.74 2.69 -13.10
CA GLY A 398 -6.94 2.06 -14.39
C GLY A 398 -8.40 2.15 -14.85
N PRO A 399 -8.68 2.46 -16.13
CA PRO A 399 -10.04 2.66 -16.61
C PRO A 399 -10.93 1.42 -16.45
N GLN A 400 -10.37 0.22 -16.57
CA GLN A 400 -11.10 -1.04 -16.32
C GLN A 400 -11.47 -1.21 -14.85
N PHE A 401 -10.61 -0.75 -13.94
CA PHE A 401 -10.90 -0.77 -12.52
C PHE A 401 -12.00 0.24 -12.17
N LEU A 402 -11.92 1.45 -12.73
CA LEU A 402 -12.95 2.48 -12.54
C LEU A 402 -14.32 2.03 -13.06
N ASP A 403 -14.36 1.42 -14.25
CA ASP A 403 -15.59 0.85 -14.81
C ASP A 403 -16.12 -0.31 -13.94
N ALA A 404 -15.24 -1.18 -13.43
CA ALA A 404 -15.64 -2.23 -12.50
C ALA A 404 -16.24 -1.67 -11.21
N ALA A 405 -15.65 -0.61 -10.65
CA ALA A 405 -16.15 0.07 -9.45
C ALA A 405 -17.50 0.74 -9.71
N GLN A 406 -17.66 1.44 -10.84
CA GLN A 406 -18.89 2.11 -11.21
C GLN A 406 -20.06 1.14 -11.42
N ASN A 407 -19.77 -0.03 -11.98
CA ASN A 407 -20.75 -1.10 -12.18
C ASN A 407 -20.91 -2.04 -10.97
N ARG A 408 -20.23 -1.78 -9.85
CA ARG A 408 -20.23 -2.63 -8.64
C ARG A 408 -19.90 -4.09 -8.92
N ASN A 409 -19.01 -4.33 -9.87
CA ASN A 409 -18.54 -5.67 -10.20
C ASN A 409 -17.44 -6.06 -9.22
N TYR A 410 -17.82 -6.50 -8.02
CA TYR A 410 -16.90 -6.79 -6.92
C TYR A 410 -15.82 -7.81 -7.31
N ASN A 411 -16.19 -8.89 -8.00
CA ASN A 411 -15.25 -9.90 -8.47
C ASN A 411 -14.17 -9.31 -9.40
N LEU A 412 -14.57 -8.40 -10.29
CA LEU A 412 -13.64 -7.74 -11.21
C LEU A 412 -12.76 -6.73 -10.46
N VAL A 413 -13.33 -5.96 -9.53
CA VAL A 413 -12.59 -5.04 -8.63
C VAL A 413 -11.50 -5.79 -7.87
N GLU A 414 -11.84 -6.93 -7.26
CA GLU A 414 -10.89 -7.78 -6.53
C GLU A 414 -9.78 -8.31 -7.46
N SER A 415 -10.16 -8.82 -8.64
CA SER A 415 -9.17 -9.34 -9.60
C SER A 415 -8.21 -8.27 -10.14
N LEU A 416 -8.68 -7.02 -10.22
CA LEU A 416 -7.92 -5.87 -10.68
C LEU A 416 -7.22 -5.13 -9.53
N TRP A 417 -7.41 -5.52 -8.26
CA TRP A 417 -6.97 -4.73 -7.11
C TRP A 417 -5.47 -4.42 -7.12
N ASN A 418 -4.64 -5.43 -7.39
CA ASN A 418 -3.18 -5.27 -7.49
C ASN A 418 -2.71 -4.56 -8.79
N LYS A 419 -3.63 -4.33 -9.73
CA LYS A 419 -3.40 -3.63 -10.99
C LYS A 419 -4.22 -2.34 -11.09
N ARG A 420 -4.86 -1.92 -10.00
CA ARG A 420 -5.77 -0.77 -9.98
C ARG A 420 -5.06 0.53 -10.30
N PHE A 421 -3.76 0.59 -9.97
CA PHE A 421 -2.88 1.66 -10.41
C PHE A 421 -2.20 1.24 -11.70
N GLU A 422 -2.50 1.94 -12.78
CA GLU A 422 -1.79 1.84 -14.03
C GLU A 422 -0.85 3.02 -14.15
N THR A 423 0.31 2.83 -14.75
CA THR A 423 1.08 4.01 -15.18
C THR A 423 0.27 4.76 -16.25
N MET A 424 0.33 6.09 -16.29
CA MET A 424 -0.36 6.87 -17.33
C MET A 424 -0.02 6.37 -18.75
N ASP A 425 1.21 5.91 -18.97
CA ASP A 425 1.65 5.29 -20.22
C ASP A 425 0.89 3.99 -20.52
N GLN A 426 0.67 3.13 -19.53
CA GLN A 426 -0.08 1.86 -19.69
C GLN A 426 -1.57 2.09 -19.94
N ALA A 427 -2.20 2.99 -19.18
CA ALA A 427 -3.60 3.35 -19.36
C ALA A 427 -3.85 3.98 -20.72
N PHE A 428 -2.94 4.86 -21.16
CA PHE A 428 -2.96 5.39 -22.52
C PHE A 428 -2.86 4.27 -23.56
N ILE A 429 -1.85 3.39 -23.47
CA ILE A 429 -1.66 2.31 -24.45
C ILE A 429 -2.89 1.40 -24.48
N SER A 430 -3.49 1.10 -23.34
CA SER A 430 -4.70 0.29 -23.21
C SER A 430 -5.90 0.95 -23.90
N ALA A 431 -6.24 2.19 -23.53
CA ALA A 431 -7.36 2.93 -24.14
C ALA A 431 -7.17 3.13 -25.65
N PHE A 432 -5.95 3.50 -26.07
CA PHE A 432 -5.60 3.70 -27.47
C PHE A 432 -5.68 2.40 -28.28
N THR A 433 -5.22 1.28 -27.73
CA THR A 433 -5.30 -0.03 -28.43
C THR A 433 -6.72 -0.57 -28.54
N LYS A 434 -7.62 -0.19 -27.63
CA LYS A 434 -9.04 -0.51 -27.68
C LYS A 434 -9.87 0.42 -28.58
N GLY A 435 -9.28 1.52 -29.07
CA GLY A 435 -9.97 2.51 -29.88
C GLY A 435 -10.91 3.43 -29.08
N GLU A 436 -10.67 3.58 -27.78
CA GLU A 436 -11.46 4.43 -26.88
C GLU A 436 -11.02 5.89 -27.03
N ILE A 437 -11.36 6.53 -28.15
CA ILE A 437 -10.76 7.80 -28.58
C ILE A 437 -11.01 8.97 -27.61
N GLU A 438 -12.19 9.05 -26.99
CA GLU A 438 -12.52 10.14 -26.07
C GLU A 438 -11.79 9.99 -24.73
N ILE A 439 -11.67 8.76 -24.22
CA ILE A 439 -10.83 8.44 -23.05
C ILE A 439 -9.37 8.75 -23.37
N THR A 440 -8.92 8.37 -24.56
CA THR A 440 -7.56 8.63 -25.05
C THR A 440 -7.28 10.14 -25.10
N LYS A 441 -8.18 10.95 -25.66
CA LYS A 441 -8.05 12.42 -25.68
C LYS A 441 -8.03 13.00 -24.27
N ALA A 442 -8.92 12.56 -23.38
CA ALA A 442 -8.95 13.02 -22.00
C ALA A 442 -7.62 12.74 -21.26
N LEU A 443 -7.07 11.53 -21.42
CA LEU A 443 -5.75 11.16 -20.89
C LEU A 443 -4.63 12.03 -21.47
N VAL A 444 -4.66 12.30 -22.79
CA VAL A 444 -3.68 13.17 -23.46
C VAL A 444 -3.79 14.62 -22.98
N THR A 445 -4.99 15.18 -22.84
CA THR A 445 -5.21 16.52 -22.27
C THR A 445 -4.64 16.62 -20.86
N ARG A 446 -4.92 15.62 -20.02
CA ARG A 446 -4.43 15.56 -18.64
C ARG A 446 -2.89 15.45 -18.60
N TYR A 447 -2.31 14.64 -19.48
CA TYR A 447 -0.86 14.49 -19.59
C TYR A 447 -0.19 15.77 -20.06
N THR A 448 -0.77 16.42 -21.06
CA THR A 448 -0.25 17.67 -21.66
C THR A 448 -0.48 18.90 -20.80
N ALA A 449 -1.17 18.78 -19.67
CA ALA A 449 -1.16 19.78 -18.63
C ALA A 449 0.09 19.63 -17.71
N SER A 450 0.57 18.40 -17.49
CA SER A 450 1.74 18.07 -16.65
C SER A 450 3.12 18.32 -17.28
N SER A 451 4.07 18.85 -16.51
CA SER A 451 5.47 19.22 -16.88
C SER A 451 6.37 18.17 -17.58
N ARG A 452 5.86 17.02 -18.04
CA ARG A 452 6.62 15.94 -18.71
C ARG A 452 6.20 15.70 -20.18
N HIS A 453 5.72 16.74 -20.84
CA HIS A 453 5.01 16.69 -22.13
C HIS A 453 5.74 15.95 -23.28
N LEU A 454 7.04 16.20 -23.49
CA LEU A 454 7.78 15.69 -24.66
C LEU A 454 8.03 14.17 -24.61
N ARG A 455 8.23 13.58 -23.43
CA ARG A 455 8.48 12.14 -23.26
C ARG A 455 7.28 11.29 -23.69
N PHE A 456 6.08 11.74 -23.36
CA PHE A 456 4.86 11.06 -23.76
C PHE A 456 4.58 11.17 -25.24
N VAL A 457 4.80 12.35 -25.83
CA VAL A 457 4.68 12.51 -27.28
C VAL A 457 5.64 11.55 -27.99
N LEU A 458 6.88 11.40 -27.52
CA LEU A 458 7.82 10.41 -28.06
C LEU A 458 7.34 8.96 -27.90
N ALA A 459 6.79 8.60 -26.74
CA ALA A 459 6.23 7.27 -26.49
C ALA A 459 5.02 6.99 -27.40
N LEU A 460 4.12 7.95 -27.53
CA LEU A 460 2.96 7.92 -28.42
C LEU A 460 3.38 7.65 -29.87
N ILE A 461 4.34 8.43 -30.38
CA ILE A 461 4.85 8.28 -31.75
C ILE A 461 5.42 6.87 -31.95
N LYS A 462 6.21 6.35 -31.01
CA LYS A 462 6.73 4.97 -31.06
C LYS A 462 5.61 3.94 -31.12
N THR A 463 4.58 4.10 -30.29
CA THR A 463 3.43 3.19 -30.27
C THR A 463 2.68 3.23 -31.60
N ILE A 464 2.46 4.40 -32.19
CA ILE A 464 1.80 4.53 -33.50
C ILE A 464 2.63 3.84 -34.59
N ILE A 465 3.93 4.13 -34.69
CA ILE A 465 4.83 3.51 -35.68
C ILE A 465 4.81 1.98 -35.57
N GLY A 466 4.91 1.44 -34.34
CA GLY A 466 4.89 0.00 -34.07
C GLY A 466 3.58 -0.71 -34.44
N ARG A 467 2.48 0.05 -34.63
CA ARG A 467 1.13 -0.49 -34.88
C ARG A 467 0.64 -0.31 -36.31
N LYS A 468 1.47 0.11 -37.26
CA LYS A 468 1.09 0.30 -38.68
C LYS A 468 0.32 -0.86 -39.32
N LYS A 469 0.56 -2.10 -38.90
CA LYS A 469 -0.16 -3.29 -39.42
C LYS A 469 -1.66 -3.28 -39.07
N ILE A 470 -2.09 -2.47 -38.11
CA ILE A 470 -3.48 -2.29 -37.70
C ILE A 470 -3.93 -0.89 -38.18
N SER A 471 -4.41 -0.81 -39.43
CA SER A 471 -4.67 0.47 -40.13
C SER A 471 -5.55 1.43 -39.33
N LYS A 472 -6.61 0.93 -38.69
CA LYS A 472 -7.55 1.74 -37.90
C LYS A 472 -6.87 2.47 -36.72
N ILE A 473 -6.10 1.73 -35.91
CA ILE A 473 -5.37 2.32 -34.76
C ILE A 473 -4.30 3.30 -35.25
N TYR A 474 -3.68 3.00 -36.38
CA TYR A 474 -2.68 3.88 -36.99
C TYR A 474 -3.29 5.22 -37.46
N GLU A 475 -4.45 5.18 -38.13
CA GLU A 475 -5.20 6.38 -38.55
C GLU A 475 -5.75 7.19 -37.37
N GLU A 476 -6.25 6.51 -36.34
CA GLU A 476 -6.69 7.15 -35.09
C GLU A 476 -5.52 7.82 -34.36
N GLY A 477 -4.34 7.20 -34.35
CA GLY A 477 -3.12 7.79 -33.80
C GLY A 477 -2.68 9.06 -34.52
N ILE A 478 -2.71 9.06 -35.85
CA ILE A 478 -2.43 10.25 -36.66
C ILE A 478 -3.47 11.35 -36.38
N SER A 479 -4.74 10.98 -36.25
CA SER A 479 -5.82 11.92 -35.93
C SER A 479 -5.64 12.54 -34.55
N LEU A 480 -5.22 11.76 -33.57
CA LEU A 480 -4.91 12.23 -32.21
C LEU A 480 -3.75 13.23 -32.22
N LEU A 481 -2.65 12.92 -32.90
CA LEU A 481 -1.50 13.82 -33.01
C LEU A 481 -1.86 15.13 -33.72
N ASN A 482 -2.68 15.09 -34.77
CA ASN A 482 -3.20 16.29 -35.43
C ASN A 482 -4.07 17.14 -34.51
N TRP A 483 -4.95 16.50 -33.73
CA TRP A 483 -5.77 17.19 -32.75
C TRP A 483 -4.92 17.88 -31.68
N MET A 484 -3.82 17.25 -31.23
CA MET A 484 -2.87 17.89 -30.31
C MET A 484 -2.25 19.15 -30.93
N LEU A 485 -1.82 19.09 -32.20
CA LEU A 485 -1.24 20.23 -32.93
C LEU A 485 -2.20 21.39 -33.17
N GLN A 486 -3.49 21.10 -33.37
CA GLN A 486 -4.52 22.11 -33.68
C GLN A 486 -5.04 22.85 -32.43
N GLY A 487 -4.37 22.71 -31.28
CA GLY A 487 -4.78 23.35 -30.02
C GLY A 487 -5.76 22.53 -29.18
N GLY A 488 -5.89 21.21 -29.45
CA GLY A 488 -6.63 20.30 -28.57
C GLY A 488 -6.02 20.14 -27.18
N THR A 489 -4.78 20.59 -27.00
CA THR A 489 -4.03 20.55 -25.74
C THR A 489 -3.30 21.87 -25.49
N ASN A 490 -2.86 22.13 -24.26
CA ASN A 490 -1.98 23.27 -23.95
C ASN A 490 -0.50 23.01 -24.33
N PHE A 491 -0.25 21.95 -25.12
CA PHE A 491 1.08 21.56 -25.52
C PHE A 491 1.65 22.53 -26.56
N ASN A 492 2.54 23.41 -26.11
CA ASN A 492 3.33 24.24 -27.02
C ASN A 492 4.61 23.51 -27.39
N ALA A 493 4.53 22.71 -28.45
CA ALA A 493 5.65 21.90 -28.92
C ALA A 493 6.94 22.72 -29.12
N ILE A 494 6.82 23.98 -29.58
CA ILE A 494 7.98 24.83 -29.88
C ILE A 494 8.74 25.24 -28.63
N SER A 495 8.06 25.64 -27.55
CA SER A 495 8.74 25.99 -26.29
C SER A 495 9.39 24.76 -25.66
N GLU A 496 8.69 23.62 -25.70
CA GLU A 496 9.18 22.36 -25.16
C GLU A 496 10.45 21.87 -25.87
N PHE A 497 10.51 21.95 -27.20
CA PHE A 497 11.73 21.59 -27.95
C PHE A 497 12.88 22.57 -27.73
N GLN A 498 12.61 23.84 -27.42
CA GLN A 498 13.65 24.83 -27.09
C GLN A 498 14.27 24.59 -25.70
N GLU A 499 13.48 24.11 -24.75
CA GLU A 499 13.91 23.80 -23.38
C GLU A 499 14.35 22.32 -23.21
N ALA A 500 14.11 21.48 -24.21
CA ALA A 500 14.42 20.06 -24.18
C ALA A 500 15.93 19.77 -24.12
N SER A 501 16.30 18.76 -23.32
CA SER A 501 17.66 18.22 -23.32
C SER A 501 18.05 17.67 -24.70
N THR A 502 19.33 17.75 -25.05
CA THR A 502 19.89 17.20 -26.30
C THR A 502 19.47 15.75 -26.57
N ARG A 503 19.31 14.94 -25.51
CA ARG A 503 18.88 13.54 -25.59
C ARG A 503 17.46 13.38 -26.18
N TYR A 504 16.52 14.25 -25.81
CA TYR A 504 15.15 14.17 -26.32
C TYR A 504 15.07 14.61 -27.79
N ILE A 505 15.88 15.58 -28.17
CA ILE A 505 16.02 16.02 -29.57
C ILE A 505 16.60 14.89 -30.42
N GLU A 506 17.63 14.19 -29.95
CA GLU A 506 18.20 13.01 -30.62
C GLU A 506 17.18 11.87 -30.80
N GLU A 507 16.39 11.62 -29.75
CA GLU A 507 15.35 10.60 -29.77
C GLU A 507 14.22 10.96 -30.75
N TYR A 508 13.79 12.22 -30.77
CA TYR A 508 12.80 12.71 -31.72
C TYR A 508 13.29 12.61 -33.16
N ASN A 509 14.53 13.03 -33.43
CA ASN A 509 15.17 12.93 -34.75
C ASN A 509 15.25 11.48 -35.22
N SER A 510 15.55 10.56 -34.31
CA SER A 510 15.56 9.13 -34.60
C SER A 510 14.16 8.63 -35.01
N LEU A 511 13.10 9.10 -34.36
CA LEU A 511 11.72 8.75 -34.71
C LEU A 511 11.27 9.35 -36.05
N LEU A 512 11.71 10.55 -36.40
CA LEU A 512 11.48 11.12 -37.73
C LEU A 512 12.06 10.22 -38.83
N LEU A 513 13.30 9.75 -38.66
CA LEU A 513 13.92 8.81 -39.60
C LEU A 513 13.22 7.44 -39.62
N GLU A 514 12.84 6.94 -38.45
CA GLU A 514 12.11 5.67 -38.33
C GLU A 514 10.74 5.75 -39.01
N THR A 515 10.09 6.92 -38.99
CA THR A 515 8.85 7.18 -39.72
C THR A 515 9.05 7.10 -41.23
N MET A 516 10.20 7.50 -41.76
CA MET A 516 10.49 7.33 -43.20
C MET A 516 10.63 5.85 -43.60
N ARG A 517 11.14 5.02 -42.68
CA ARG A 517 11.32 3.58 -42.92
C ARG A 517 10.04 2.80 -42.77
N HIS A 518 9.28 3.13 -41.73
CA HIS A 518 8.18 2.29 -41.26
C HIS A 518 6.83 3.00 -41.21
N GLY A 519 6.76 4.33 -41.27
CA GLY A 519 5.54 5.12 -41.18
C GLY A 519 4.89 5.47 -42.52
N THR A 520 4.08 6.53 -42.54
CA THR A 520 3.46 7.13 -43.73
C THR A 520 3.86 8.61 -43.86
N ILE A 521 3.61 9.17 -45.05
CA ILE A 521 3.91 10.58 -45.33
C ILE A 521 3.07 11.51 -44.46
N GLU A 522 1.84 11.11 -44.12
CA GLU A 522 0.94 11.85 -43.24
C GLU A 522 1.51 11.90 -41.82
N LEU A 523 1.92 10.77 -41.25
CA LEU A 523 2.54 10.77 -39.91
C LEU A 523 3.80 11.64 -39.90
N PHE A 524 4.63 11.56 -40.94
CA PHE A 524 5.84 12.37 -41.04
C PHE A 524 5.53 13.87 -41.10
N ARG A 525 4.52 14.30 -41.87
CA ARG A 525 4.06 15.69 -41.90
C ARG A 525 3.55 16.16 -40.55
N VAL A 526 2.82 15.31 -39.84
CA VAL A 526 2.35 15.59 -38.47
C VAL A 526 3.53 15.79 -37.52
N LEU A 527 4.54 14.92 -37.58
CA LEU A 527 5.77 15.09 -36.79
C LEU A 527 6.44 16.42 -37.09
N LEU A 528 6.65 16.77 -38.36
CA LEU A 528 7.20 18.07 -38.73
C LEU A 528 6.35 19.26 -38.21
N GLY A 529 5.04 19.08 -38.08
CA GLY A 529 4.14 20.06 -37.46
C GLY A 529 4.47 20.38 -35.99
N PHE A 530 5.03 19.42 -35.24
CA PHE A 530 5.42 19.64 -33.84
C PHE A 530 6.69 20.48 -33.68
N ILE A 531 7.51 20.58 -34.73
CA ILE A 531 8.80 21.29 -34.69
C ILE A 531 8.82 22.52 -35.60
N SER A 532 7.71 22.86 -36.27
CA SER A 532 7.59 24.04 -37.14
C SER A 532 6.70 25.12 -36.52
N ARG A 533 7.03 26.40 -36.79
CA ARG A 533 6.16 27.53 -36.42
C ARG A 533 4.84 27.41 -37.17
N GLN A 534 3.74 27.25 -36.44
CA GLN A 534 2.40 27.56 -36.94
C GLN A 534 2.37 29.08 -37.27
N GLY A 535 2.78 29.45 -38.48
CA GLY A 535 2.88 30.84 -38.88
C GLY A 535 3.74 31.04 -40.13
N SER A 536 3.05 31.13 -41.27
CA SER A 536 3.52 31.43 -42.63
C SER A 536 4.11 30.26 -43.44
N PRO A 537 3.38 29.77 -44.47
CA PRO A 537 3.95 28.86 -45.46
C PRO A 537 5.08 29.58 -46.20
N GLY A 538 6.30 29.05 -46.10
CA GLY A 538 7.47 29.59 -46.81
C GLY A 538 8.64 30.02 -45.93
N SER A 539 8.57 29.90 -44.60
CA SER A 539 9.73 30.09 -43.71
C SER A 539 10.11 28.80 -42.97
N PHE A 540 10.27 27.70 -43.71
CA PHE A 540 10.86 26.45 -43.20
C PHE A 540 12.40 26.49 -43.17
N HIS A 541 12.99 27.68 -43.33
CA HIS A 541 14.42 27.95 -43.29
C HIS A 541 14.98 27.85 -41.87
N SER A 542 14.99 26.64 -41.34
CA SER A 542 16.01 26.09 -40.47
C SER A 542 15.32 24.97 -39.70
N PHE A 543 15.72 23.73 -39.94
CA PHE A 543 15.77 22.71 -38.91
C PHE A 543 17.22 22.71 -38.36
N PRO A 544 17.65 23.74 -37.59
CA PRO A 544 19.03 23.83 -37.16
C PRO A 544 19.41 22.63 -36.28
N GLU A 545 18.47 22.01 -35.59
CA GLU A 545 18.71 20.87 -34.70
C GLU A 545 18.99 19.56 -35.47
N LEU A 546 18.31 19.30 -36.60
CA LEU A 546 18.60 18.14 -37.47
C LEU A 546 19.99 18.28 -38.11
N GLN A 547 20.29 19.49 -38.61
CA GLN A 547 21.57 19.78 -39.27
C GLN A 547 22.76 19.82 -38.29
N LYS A 548 22.59 20.37 -37.08
CA LYS A 548 23.65 20.42 -36.04
C LYS A 548 24.12 19.03 -35.58
N GLN A 549 23.26 18.01 -35.64
CA GLN A 549 23.61 16.63 -35.26
C GLN A 549 24.15 15.80 -36.43
N GLY A 550 24.31 16.39 -37.62
CA GLY A 550 24.78 15.70 -38.81
C GLY A 550 23.75 14.72 -39.39
N ILE A 551 22.45 14.90 -39.11
CA ILE A 551 21.39 14.09 -39.68
C ILE A 551 20.74 14.88 -40.81
N ASN A 552 21.07 14.58 -42.07
CA ASN A 552 20.29 15.05 -43.20
C ASN A 552 19.26 13.99 -43.61
N PRO A 553 17.95 14.28 -43.50
CA PRO A 553 16.91 13.35 -43.93
C PRO A 553 16.85 13.13 -45.46
N VAL A 554 17.38 14.05 -46.27
CA VAL A 554 17.28 13.99 -47.75
C VAL A 554 18.04 12.79 -48.35
N PRO A 555 19.33 12.57 -48.05
CA PRO A 555 20.02 11.34 -48.45
C PRO A 555 19.35 10.07 -47.92
N HIS A 556 18.80 10.12 -46.70
CA HIS A 556 18.10 8.98 -46.11
C HIS A 556 16.83 8.60 -46.88
N ALA A 557 16.01 9.56 -47.28
CA ALA A 557 14.80 9.33 -48.07
C ALA A 557 15.14 8.75 -49.46
N ALA A 558 16.17 9.28 -50.12
CA ALA A 558 16.67 8.74 -51.39
C ALA A 558 17.14 7.27 -51.24
N ARG A 559 17.83 6.94 -50.13
CA ARG A 559 18.29 5.57 -49.83
C ARG A 559 17.16 4.59 -49.51
N LEU A 560 15.97 5.06 -49.18
CA LEU A 560 14.80 4.21 -48.91
C LEU A 560 13.91 4.01 -50.15
N GLU A 561 14.30 4.55 -51.30
CA GLU A 561 13.55 4.46 -52.57
C GLU A 561 12.11 4.99 -52.44
N ASN A 562 11.90 5.92 -51.52
CA ASN A 562 10.59 6.49 -51.23
C ASN A 562 10.52 7.95 -51.72
N LEU A 563 10.06 8.07 -52.96
CA LEU A 563 9.97 9.35 -53.67
C LEU A 563 9.04 10.36 -52.99
N ASP A 564 8.02 9.91 -52.25
CA ASP A 564 7.04 10.81 -51.62
C ASP A 564 7.65 11.55 -50.42
N PHE A 565 8.47 10.86 -49.61
CA PHE A 565 9.25 11.53 -48.57
C PHE A 565 10.27 12.50 -49.16
N LEU A 566 10.96 12.08 -50.23
CA LEU A 566 11.96 12.92 -50.89
C LEU A 566 11.32 14.21 -51.43
N LYS A 567 10.19 14.11 -52.14
CA LYS A 567 9.44 15.28 -52.62
C LYS A 567 9.01 16.20 -51.47
N CYS A 568 8.45 15.63 -50.41
CA CYS A 568 8.00 16.38 -49.25
C CYS A 568 9.16 17.18 -48.61
N LEU A 569 10.33 16.57 -48.45
CA LEU A 569 11.52 17.27 -47.92
C LEU A 569 11.97 18.42 -48.83
N ILE A 570 12.00 18.23 -50.14
CA ILE A 570 12.38 19.29 -51.08
C ILE A 570 11.34 20.41 -51.12
N GLU A 571 10.04 20.09 -51.09
CA GLU A 571 8.95 21.06 -50.94
C GLU A 571 9.08 21.91 -49.67
N LEU A 572 9.65 21.32 -48.60
CA LEU A 572 9.94 22.00 -47.33
C LEU A 572 11.26 22.80 -47.36
N GLY A 573 11.96 22.86 -48.50
CA GLY A 573 13.15 23.68 -48.70
C GLY A 573 14.45 23.04 -48.23
N PHE A 574 14.48 21.72 -48.01
CA PHE A 574 15.75 21.03 -47.80
C PHE A 574 16.60 21.05 -49.08
N ASP A 575 17.90 21.29 -48.94
CA ASP A 575 18.83 21.31 -50.06
C ASP A 575 19.14 19.88 -50.54
N ILE A 576 18.92 19.64 -51.84
CA ILE A 576 19.17 18.37 -52.53
C ILE A 576 20.66 17.96 -52.50
N ASN A 577 21.55 18.95 -52.44
CA ASN A 577 23.01 18.77 -52.50
C ASN A 577 23.66 18.67 -51.11
N GLN A 578 22.90 18.93 -50.04
CA GLN A 578 23.44 18.89 -48.70
C GLN A 578 23.81 17.43 -48.33
N GLY A 579 25.10 17.19 -48.16
CA GLY A 579 25.62 15.88 -47.78
C GLY A 579 25.83 15.70 -46.27
N VAL A 580 25.96 14.45 -45.83
CA VAL A 580 26.29 14.10 -44.43
C VAL A 580 27.66 13.42 -44.37
N GLN A 581 28.56 13.94 -43.54
CA GLN A 581 29.78 13.22 -43.18
C GLN A 581 29.46 12.17 -42.11
N ARG A 582 29.68 10.88 -42.40
CA ARG A 582 29.51 9.83 -41.40
C ARG A 582 30.69 9.85 -40.42
N LYS A 583 30.51 9.88 -39.11
CA LYS A 583 31.68 9.67 -38.22
C LYS A 583 32.19 8.23 -38.40
N SER A 584 33.37 8.07 -39.03
CA SER A 584 34.07 6.78 -39.06
C SER A 584 34.74 6.52 -37.71
N THR A 585 34.56 5.33 -37.15
CA THR A 585 35.23 4.88 -35.91
C THR A 585 36.72 4.57 -36.11
N VAL A 586 37.18 4.57 -37.35
CA VAL A 586 38.57 4.32 -37.73
C VAL A 586 38.99 5.50 -38.62
N GLY A 587 40.08 6.20 -38.28
CA GLY A 587 40.56 7.50 -38.81
C GLY A 587 40.74 7.69 -40.33
N SER A 588 39.78 7.21 -41.13
CA SER A 588 39.61 7.42 -42.55
C SER A 588 38.49 8.43 -42.77
N ILE A 589 38.69 9.34 -43.71
CA ILE A 589 37.66 10.29 -44.16
C ILE A 589 36.46 9.47 -44.62
N SER A 590 35.36 9.58 -43.89
CA SER A 590 34.11 8.98 -44.31
C SER A 590 33.61 9.63 -45.58
N PRO A 591 33.05 8.86 -46.52
CA PRO A 591 32.43 9.49 -47.67
C PRO A 591 31.19 10.27 -47.26
N THR A 592 30.98 11.40 -47.93
CA THR A 592 29.77 12.21 -47.79
C THR A 592 28.59 11.45 -48.40
N GLU A 593 27.54 11.21 -47.61
CA GLU A 593 26.26 10.64 -48.08
C GLU A 593 25.42 11.77 -48.67
N THR A 594 25.24 11.78 -50.01
CA THR A 594 24.36 12.72 -50.73
C THR A 594 23.10 12.00 -51.23
N ALA A 595 22.05 12.75 -51.59
CA ALA A 595 20.86 12.16 -52.22
C ALA A 595 21.20 11.42 -53.52
N LEU A 596 22.04 12.04 -54.35
CA LEU A 596 22.50 11.45 -55.60
C LEU A 596 23.24 10.12 -55.36
N GLY A 597 24.23 10.09 -54.47
CA GLY A 597 24.96 8.86 -54.13
C GLY A 597 24.04 7.77 -53.57
N SER A 598 23.11 8.14 -52.69
CA SER A 598 22.15 7.20 -52.09
C SER A 598 21.22 6.57 -53.14
N ALA A 599 20.71 7.37 -54.08
CA ALA A 599 19.86 6.88 -55.16
C ALA A 599 20.64 6.01 -56.16
N LEU A 600 21.91 6.32 -56.44
CA LEU A 600 22.78 5.52 -57.30
C LEU A 600 23.10 4.16 -56.69
N MET A 601 23.46 4.12 -55.39
CA MET A 601 23.73 2.88 -54.65
C MET A 601 22.51 1.95 -54.67
N ARG A 602 21.32 2.49 -54.42
CA ARG A 602 20.07 1.72 -54.42
C ARG A 602 19.60 1.36 -55.82
N GLY A 603 19.80 2.26 -56.77
CA GLY A 603 19.33 2.08 -58.11
C GLY A 603 17.93 2.55 -58.41
N ASP A 604 17.40 3.45 -57.60
CA ASP A 604 16.07 3.99 -57.77
C ASP A 604 16.08 4.99 -58.94
N LEU A 605 15.75 4.53 -60.15
CA LEU A 605 15.72 5.39 -61.34
C LEU A 605 14.67 6.50 -61.24
N ARG A 606 13.57 6.28 -60.49
CA ARG A 606 12.52 7.30 -60.29
C ARG A 606 13.01 8.39 -59.36
N GLY A 607 13.60 8.00 -58.24
CA GLY A 607 14.30 8.89 -57.32
C GLY A 607 15.41 9.65 -58.01
N LEU A 608 16.29 8.96 -58.75
CA LEU A 608 17.39 9.55 -59.50
C LEU A 608 16.92 10.61 -60.49
N THR A 609 15.88 10.30 -61.28
CA THR A 609 15.28 11.27 -62.22
C THR A 609 14.78 12.52 -61.51
N TYR A 610 14.14 12.35 -60.35
CA TYR A 610 13.66 13.49 -59.56
C TYR A 610 14.82 14.30 -58.98
N ILE A 611 15.82 13.64 -58.39
CA ILE A 611 17.02 14.25 -57.79
C ILE A 611 17.77 15.09 -58.83
N LEU A 612 18.01 14.55 -60.02
CA LEU A 612 18.66 15.25 -61.13
C LEU A 612 17.83 16.46 -61.60
N LYS A 613 16.51 16.32 -61.72
CA LYS A 613 15.60 17.43 -62.04
C LYS A 613 15.61 18.56 -61.02
N GLN A 614 15.89 18.26 -59.75
CA GLN A 614 16.01 19.27 -58.68
C GLN A 614 17.41 19.94 -58.65
N GLY A 615 18.29 19.64 -59.60
CA GLY A 615 19.61 20.29 -59.70
C GLY A 615 20.68 19.66 -58.82
N ALA A 616 20.66 18.34 -58.66
CA ALA A 616 21.72 17.64 -57.95
C ALA A 616 23.08 17.82 -58.65
N ASP A 617 24.12 18.12 -57.86
CA ASP A 617 25.49 18.29 -58.33
C ASP A 617 26.10 16.93 -58.69
N ILE A 618 26.24 16.69 -59.99
CA ILE A 618 26.81 15.46 -60.56
C ILE A 618 28.31 15.35 -60.28
N TYR A 619 28.99 16.46 -60.02
CA TYR A 619 30.44 16.52 -59.78
C TYR A 619 30.80 16.43 -58.29
N ALA A 620 29.81 16.47 -57.40
CA ALA A 620 30.04 16.35 -55.97
C ALA A 620 30.56 14.94 -55.58
N PRO A 621 31.46 14.83 -54.59
CA PRO A 621 31.93 13.55 -54.09
C PRO A 621 30.80 12.68 -53.53
N CYS A 622 30.76 11.41 -53.94
CA CYS A 622 29.70 10.46 -53.57
C CYS A 622 30.29 9.11 -53.14
N GLU A 623 30.02 8.68 -51.91
CA GLU A 623 30.33 7.33 -51.39
C GLU A 623 31.78 6.84 -51.62
N GLY A 624 32.75 7.76 -51.67
CA GLY A 624 34.18 7.44 -51.80
C GLY A 624 34.74 7.65 -53.21
N TYR A 625 33.90 8.06 -54.16
CA TYR A 625 34.29 8.49 -55.50
C TYR A 625 34.30 10.02 -55.58
N ALA A 626 35.09 10.57 -56.51
CA ALA A 626 35.29 12.02 -56.59
C ALA A 626 34.07 12.75 -57.19
N SER A 627 33.16 12.03 -57.87
CA SER A 627 31.92 12.56 -58.43
C SER A 627 30.76 11.53 -58.42
N GLY A 628 29.53 12.02 -58.59
CA GLY A 628 28.33 11.19 -58.76
C GLY A 628 28.35 10.38 -60.06
N VAL A 629 28.92 10.92 -61.15
CA VAL A 629 29.05 10.18 -62.41
C VAL A 629 30.04 9.02 -62.31
N GLU A 630 31.19 9.21 -61.64
CA GLU A 630 32.13 8.12 -61.36
C GLU A 630 31.51 7.05 -60.47
N ASN A 631 30.72 7.45 -59.48
CA ASN A 631 29.97 6.53 -58.61
C ASN A 631 28.99 5.67 -59.43
N ALA A 632 28.23 6.26 -60.36
CA ALA A 632 27.31 5.54 -61.24
C ALA A 632 28.04 4.50 -62.12
N VAL A 633 29.21 4.88 -62.64
CA VAL A 633 30.08 3.99 -63.42
C VAL A 633 30.63 2.85 -62.57
N ALA A 634 31.13 3.14 -61.37
CA ALA A 634 31.69 2.14 -60.46
C ALA A 634 30.66 1.10 -60.00
N TRP A 635 29.42 1.53 -59.76
CA TRP A 635 28.30 0.63 -59.45
C TRP A 635 27.71 -0.07 -60.68
N ARG A 636 28.30 0.14 -61.86
CA ARG A 636 27.90 -0.44 -63.14
C ARG A 636 26.46 -0.17 -63.55
N ARG A 637 25.95 1.02 -63.25
CA ARG A 637 24.56 1.42 -63.49
C ARG A 637 24.43 2.11 -64.85
N ILE A 638 24.42 1.34 -65.95
CA ILE A 638 24.33 1.87 -67.33
C ILE A 638 23.14 2.86 -67.47
N ASP A 639 21.97 2.48 -66.98
CA ASP A 639 20.76 3.33 -67.03
C ASP A 639 20.94 4.66 -66.29
N ALA A 640 21.65 4.65 -65.16
CA ALA A 640 21.93 5.87 -64.39
C ALA A 640 22.99 6.74 -65.08
N VAL A 641 24.01 6.12 -65.68
CA VAL A 641 25.00 6.81 -66.51
C VAL A 641 24.32 7.49 -67.70
N ALA A 642 23.42 6.79 -68.40
CA ALA A 642 22.63 7.35 -69.49
C ALA A 642 21.79 8.56 -69.02
N LEU A 643 21.10 8.44 -67.88
CA LEU A 643 20.31 9.54 -67.30
C LEU A 643 21.17 10.74 -66.90
N ILE A 644 22.35 10.50 -66.32
CA ILE A 644 23.29 11.56 -65.94
C ILE A 644 23.81 12.28 -67.19
N LEU A 645 24.26 11.55 -68.21
CA LEU A 645 24.74 12.12 -69.48
C LEU A 645 23.66 12.88 -70.24
N ALA A 646 22.41 12.41 -70.18
CA ALA A 646 21.27 13.12 -70.75
C ALA A 646 20.92 14.40 -69.96
N THR A 647 21.24 14.45 -68.67
CA THR A 647 21.01 15.63 -67.81
C THR A 647 22.12 16.65 -67.99
N ASP A 648 23.38 16.21 -68.05
CA ASP A 648 24.57 17.03 -68.24
C ASP A 648 25.56 16.34 -69.19
N PRO A 649 25.54 16.70 -70.49
CA PRO A 649 26.48 16.16 -71.47
C PRO A 649 27.96 16.45 -71.15
N ASP A 650 28.28 17.51 -70.40
CA ASP A 650 29.67 17.90 -70.18
C ASP A 650 30.43 16.87 -69.32
N CYS A 651 29.73 15.97 -68.62
CA CYS A 651 30.34 14.89 -67.86
C CYS A 651 30.76 13.66 -68.69
N TYR A 652 30.60 13.67 -70.03
CA TYR A 652 31.01 12.57 -70.94
C TYR A 652 32.46 12.11 -70.73
N ASP A 653 33.41 13.05 -70.74
CA ASP A 653 34.83 12.73 -70.64
C ASP A 653 35.18 12.16 -69.25
N LEU A 654 34.50 12.65 -68.21
CA LEU A 654 34.65 12.16 -66.84
C LEU A 654 34.10 10.73 -66.69
N ALA A 655 32.91 10.46 -67.24
CA ALA A 655 32.31 9.12 -67.25
C ALA A 655 33.19 8.12 -68.04
N LEU A 656 33.71 8.55 -69.19
CA LEU A 656 34.58 7.73 -70.03
C LEU A 656 35.89 7.40 -69.31
N ALA A 657 36.57 8.40 -68.74
CA ALA A 657 37.80 8.19 -67.97
C ALA A 657 37.57 7.22 -66.79
N ALA A 658 36.45 7.38 -66.07
CA ALA A 658 36.06 6.50 -64.99
C ALA A 658 35.89 5.04 -65.47
N SER A 659 35.13 4.82 -66.55
CA SER A 659 34.85 3.48 -67.08
C SER A 659 36.11 2.74 -67.54
N VAL A 660 37.04 3.47 -68.17
CA VAL A 660 38.35 2.95 -68.57
C VAL A 660 39.19 2.59 -67.35
N SER A 661 39.27 3.49 -66.37
CA SER A 661 40.08 3.28 -65.16
C SER A 661 39.59 2.09 -64.32
N LEU A 662 38.27 1.84 -64.30
CA LEU A 662 37.63 0.77 -63.54
C LEU A 662 37.42 -0.52 -64.35
N GLY A 663 37.77 -0.52 -65.65
CA GLY A 663 37.65 -1.68 -66.54
C GLY A 663 36.20 -2.11 -66.83
N HIS A 664 35.28 -1.16 -66.96
CA HIS A 664 33.87 -1.41 -67.24
C HIS A 664 33.53 -1.30 -68.74
N ASN A 665 34.05 -2.22 -69.54
CA ASN A 665 33.97 -2.20 -71.01
C ASN A 665 32.55 -2.00 -71.58
N LEU A 666 31.52 -2.60 -70.97
CA LEU A 666 30.12 -2.43 -71.42
C LEU A 666 29.59 -1.00 -71.24
N ILE A 667 30.00 -0.33 -70.17
CA ILE A 667 29.63 1.06 -69.91
C ILE A 667 30.44 1.98 -70.81
N GLU A 668 31.73 1.67 -70.99
CA GLU A 668 32.61 2.38 -71.92
C GLU A 668 32.02 2.38 -73.34
N ASP A 669 31.64 1.22 -73.86
CA ASP A 669 31.03 1.07 -75.18
C ASP A 669 29.72 1.86 -75.28
N HIS A 670 28.89 1.85 -74.23
CA HIS A 670 27.65 2.62 -74.16
C HIS A 670 27.91 4.14 -74.18
N ILE A 671 28.84 4.64 -73.37
CA ILE A 671 29.21 6.07 -73.33
C ILE A 671 29.76 6.53 -74.69
N ARG A 672 30.63 5.72 -75.32
CA ARG A 672 31.16 5.99 -76.66
C ARG A 672 30.06 6.04 -77.71
N GLY A 673 29.08 5.13 -77.64
CA GLY A 673 27.91 5.10 -78.52
C GLY A 673 27.02 6.34 -78.37
N GLU A 674 26.69 6.72 -77.15
CA GLU A 674 25.88 7.90 -76.82
C GLU A 674 26.55 9.21 -77.30
N ARG A 675 27.87 9.35 -77.12
CA ARG A 675 28.63 10.52 -77.60
C ARG A 675 28.56 10.67 -79.12
N VAL A 676 28.61 9.56 -79.86
CA VAL A 676 28.48 9.56 -81.33
C VAL A 676 27.05 9.91 -81.74
N ALA A 677 26.04 9.39 -81.05
CA ALA A 677 24.63 9.69 -81.32
C ALA A 677 24.29 11.18 -81.10
N ASN A 678 24.78 11.79 -80.01
CA ASN A 678 24.51 13.18 -79.66
C ASN A 678 25.42 14.19 -80.40
N GLY A 679 26.59 13.76 -80.88
CA GLY A 679 27.43 14.57 -81.78
C GLY A 679 26.95 14.62 -83.24
N SER A 680 25.92 13.83 -83.59
CA SER A 680 25.37 13.72 -84.95
C SER A 680 24.10 14.57 -85.18
N SER A 681 23.65 15.30 -84.17
CA SER A 681 22.42 16.11 -84.17
C SER A 681 22.67 17.63 -84.06
N GLY A 682 23.91 18.07 -84.29
CA GLY A 682 24.32 19.48 -84.36
C GLY A 682 24.28 20.07 -85.77
#